data_AF-A0A3B3DV26-F1
#
_entry.id   AF-A0A3B3DV26-F1
#
_cell.length_a   1.000
_cell.length_b   1.000
_cell.length_c   1.000
_cell.angle_alpha   90.00
_cell.angle_beta   90.00
_cell.angle_gamma   90.00
#
_symmetry.space_group_name_H-M   'P 1'
#
loop_
_entity.id
_entity.type
_entity.pdbx_description
1 polymer ?
#
loop_
_entity_poly.entity_id
_entity_poly.type
_entity_poly.pdbx_seq_one_letter_code
_entity_poly.pdbx_strand_id
1 'polypeptide(L)'
;MEKLAVLKAWAEVYVVAMKVKKEAESKPAKVVRSGDEDEDEEDLGADVLPPDSLITLVQPELPTLSRLWLAMLRDYALLTLPAEFSSQLPPEGGAFYTPETIDTARHHYRSSWAPVLHAVALWLNSNGFTATEDQDEVSPASFKPSNVPQASTTKTFEESVKDKLHLMLGVSIEFLCFPRPEEPIEHVISCLQALCTLLETPCVKKHIAEDQLLAVELLNVLHRLLLTRDPPAVQLHVTAVVQETIRAAQDHLQQQRANKDEESEKDSQSSLGEGGETGELVPGKSLVYATMELLVFILVRHLPQLNSRVKESPSHVPLRPQRLSEESARLVANTVSILAELPLLCSAAGGMTILPTVLFLITGVLRDTAIKTPDNSVPLPVAAALQGIKVILTSPMARVESIQTRWTALVRSSLASVLEYSQPDESRPDMDEVSMLTAIPLFLLSASNELVGVVVLQKGCIDRFRNALNSSDPWVQARCYQLLLSVFQHSNRALSTPYIHALAPLMVEKLKAVERSRPGSAAELQAVQEGIRVLENLVSMGEEKNRVQLLALLVPTLISYLLDENAISSAPQVSRSLHDFALQNLMRIGPLYPAAFKTVIGAAPELKTRLESAIRANQASSKAKAAARQAQPAVQAAPTIKLKTSFF
;
A
#
# COMPACT_ATOMS: atom_id res chain seq x y z
N MET A 1 31.82 -4.64 32.94
CA MET A 1 31.60 -3.33 32.27
C MET A 1 32.09 -3.32 30.83
N GLU A 2 33.39 -3.46 30.56
CA GLU A 2 33.94 -3.45 29.18
C GLU A 2 33.27 -4.50 28.26
N LYS A 3 33.03 -5.71 28.78
CA LYS A 3 32.32 -6.77 28.05
C LYS A 3 30.91 -6.35 27.59
N LEU A 4 30.16 -5.58 28.39
CA LEU A 4 28.81 -5.11 28.02
C LEU A 4 28.86 -4.02 26.93
N ALA A 5 29.90 -3.18 26.93
CA ALA A 5 30.12 -2.19 25.88
C ALA A 5 30.50 -2.86 24.56
N VAL A 6 31.35 -3.90 24.61
CA VAL A 6 31.71 -4.71 23.44
C VAL A 6 30.48 -5.43 22.88
N LEU A 7 29.65 -6.04 23.73
CA LEU A 7 28.40 -6.68 23.28
C LEU A 7 27.43 -5.71 22.63
N LYS A 8 27.31 -4.48 23.16
CA LYS A 8 26.52 -3.41 22.55
C LYS A 8 27.06 -3.03 21.16
N ALA A 9 28.36 -2.81 21.03
CA ALA A 9 28.98 -2.44 19.76
C ALA A 9 28.77 -3.52 18.68
N TRP A 10 28.97 -4.79 19.04
CA TRP A 10 28.68 -5.90 18.12
C TRP A 10 27.20 -6.00 17.74
N ALA A 11 26.29 -5.71 18.68
CA ALA A 11 24.86 -5.68 18.38
C ALA A 11 24.50 -4.56 17.39
N GLU A 12 25.05 -3.36 17.57
CA GLU A 12 24.85 -2.23 16.65
C GLU A 12 25.40 -2.55 15.24
N VAL A 13 26.61 -3.12 15.15
CA VAL A 13 27.19 -3.56 13.86
C VAL A 13 26.31 -4.62 13.20
N TYR A 14 25.81 -5.59 13.95
CA TYR A 14 24.93 -6.63 13.41
C TYR A 14 23.59 -6.07 12.91
N VAL A 15 22.96 -5.17 13.67
CA VAL A 15 21.71 -4.49 13.26
C VAL A 15 21.92 -3.72 11.95
N VAL A 16 23.02 -2.96 11.84
CA VAL A 16 23.34 -2.22 10.61
C VAL A 16 23.62 -3.18 9.44
N ALA A 17 24.39 -4.25 9.67
CA ALA A 17 24.68 -5.26 8.65
C ALA A 17 23.39 -5.91 8.10
N MET A 18 22.48 -6.29 9.00
CA MET A 18 21.18 -6.88 8.61
C MET A 18 20.28 -5.88 7.89
N LYS A 19 20.31 -4.60 8.29
CA LYS A 19 19.56 -3.54 7.59
C LYS A 19 20.08 -3.32 6.17
N VAL A 20 21.40 -3.22 5.99
CA VAL A 20 22.03 -3.08 4.67
C VAL A 20 21.72 -4.28 3.79
N LYS A 21 21.75 -5.50 4.35
CA LYS A 21 21.34 -6.71 3.64
C LYS A 21 19.87 -6.65 3.18
N LYS A 22 18.94 -6.28 4.07
CA LYS A 22 17.50 -6.15 3.74
C LYS A 22 17.26 -5.08 2.67
N GLU A 23 17.98 -3.96 2.73
CA GLU A 23 17.92 -2.91 1.71
C GLU A 23 18.45 -3.37 0.35
N ALA A 24 19.55 -4.14 0.33
CA ALA A 24 20.11 -4.72 -0.89
C ALA A 24 19.16 -5.73 -1.54
N GLU A 25 18.49 -6.58 -0.73
CA GLU A 25 17.51 -7.56 -1.21
C GLU A 25 16.21 -6.90 -1.72
N SER A 26 15.82 -5.75 -1.17
CA SER A 26 14.59 -5.03 -1.55
C SER A 26 14.70 -4.24 -2.87
N LYS A 27 15.92 -3.94 -3.35
CA LYS A 27 16.14 -3.27 -4.63
C LYS A 27 16.15 -4.31 -5.75
N PRO A 28 15.35 -4.16 -6.83
CA PRO A 28 15.42 -5.11 -7.94
C PRO A 28 16.84 -5.10 -8.51
N ALA A 29 17.43 -6.29 -8.68
CA ALA A 29 18.74 -6.44 -9.31
C ALA A 29 18.72 -5.68 -10.65
N LYS A 30 19.51 -4.61 -10.77
CA LYS A 30 19.73 -3.95 -12.07
C LYS A 30 20.20 -5.04 -13.03
N VAL A 31 19.38 -5.32 -14.04
CA VAL A 31 19.76 -6.20 -15.14
C VAL A 31 21.05 -5.64 -15.72
N VAL A 32 22.16 -6.38 -15.52
CA VAL A 32 23.43 -6.10 -16.16
C VAL A 32 23.19 -6.22 -17.66
N ARG A 33 23.00 -5.09 -18.34
CA ARG A 33 23.12 -5.03 -19.79
C ARG A 33 24.60 -5.13 -20.09
N SER A 34 25.02 -6.26 -20.66
CA SER A 34 26.33 -6.36 -21.29
C SER A 34 26.41 -5.41 -22.48
N GLY A 35 27.49 -4.64 -22.58
CA GLY A 35 27.86 -3.90 -23.79
C GLY A 35 28.42 -2.51 -23.52
N ASP A 36 29.70 -2.47 -23.20
CA ASP A 36 30.77 -1.50 -23.47
C ASP A 36 30.52 0.03 -23.38
N GLU A 37 31.30 0.60 -22.45
CA GLU A 37 32.09 1.85 -22.48
C GLU A 37 31.40 3.18 -22.83
N ASP A 38 31.25 4.05 -21.82
CA ASP A 38 31.96 5.34 -21.78
C ASP A 38 31.97 5.89 -20.33
N GLU A 39 33.18 6.19 -19.86
CA GLU A 39 33.49 6.87 -18.60
C GLU A 39 33.08 8.35 -18.70
N ASP A 40 32.41 8.88 -17.68
CA ASP A 40 32.55 10.26 -17.15
C ASP A 40 31.36 10.60 -16.23
N GLU A 41 31.39 10.16 -14.97
CA GLU A 41 30.75 10.86 -13.84
C GLU A 41 31.58 10.59 -12.58
N GLU A 42 32.64 11.38 -12.38
CA GLU A 42 33.15 11.65 -11.03
C GLU A 42 32.11 12.52 -10.29
N ASP A 43 31.21 11.90 -9.54
CA ASP A 43 30.45 12.58 -8.48
C ASP A 43 30.31 11.70 -7.22
N LEU A 44 31.22 11.94 -6.27
CA LEU A 44 31.03 11.89 -4.82
C LEU A 44 30.15 10.78 -4.23
N GLY A 45 30.72 9.57 -4.09
CA GLY A 45 30.11 8.45 -3.37
C GLY A 45 31.10 7.47 -2.76
N ALA A 46 32.25 7.95 -2.29
CA ALA A 46 33.17 7.13 -1.49
C ALA A 46 32.56 6.90 -0.11
N ASP A 47 31.98 5.70 0.11
CA ASP A 47 32.04 4.87 1.34
C ASP A 47 30.84 3.89 1.45
N VAL A 48 30.49 3.17 0.37
CA VAL A 48 29.52 2.07 0.46
C VAL A 48 30.27 0.75 0.30
N LEU A 49 30.69 0.17 1.43
CA LEU A 49 31.18 -1.20 1.50
C LEU A 49 30.16 -2.16 0.84
N PRO A 50 30.62 -3.24 0.16
CA PRO A 50 29.73 -4.28 -0.34
C PRO A 50 28.74 -4.71 0.76
N PRO A 51 27.45 -4.97 0.43
CA PRO A 51 26.43 -5.29 1.44
C PRO A 51 26.79 -6.53 2.28
N ASP A 52 27.64 -7.41 1.75
CA ASP A 52 28.12 -8.60 2.42
C ASP A 52 29.38 -8.40 3.29
N SER A 53 30.06 -7.26 3.22
CA SER A 53 31.33 -7.04 3.95
C SER A 53 31.16 -6.95 5.47
N LEU A 54 30.04 -6.39 5.95
CA LEU A 54 29.76 -6.33 7.39
C LEU A 54 29.21 -7.65 7.93
N ILE A 55 28.37 -8.36 7.16
CA ILE A 55 27.81 -9.63 7.62
C ILE A 55 28.86 -10.74 7.66
N THR A 56 29.80 -10.76 6.70
CA THR A 56 30.95 -11.69 6.69
C THR A 56 31.88 -11.48 7.89
N LEU A 57 31.97 -10.26 8.43
CA LEU A 57 32.73 -9.96 9.64
C LEU A 57 32.07 -10.52 10.91
N VAL A 58 30.73 -10.43 11.00
CA VAL A 58 29.98 -10.85 12.21
C VAL A 58 29.69 -12.35 12.22
N GLN A 59 29.53 -12.96 11.05
CA GLN A 59 29.15 -14.37 10.88
C GLN A 59 30.00 -15.39 11.69
N PRO A 60 31.34 -15.31 11.77
CA PRO A 60 32.13 -16.28 12.55
C PRO A 60 31.89 -16.19 14.06
N GLU A 61 31.63 -15.00 14.60
CA GLU A 61 31.45 -14.78 16.04
C GLU A 61 29.98 -14.90 16.49
N LEU A 62 29.04 -14.99 15.54
CA LEU A 62 27.60 -14.98 15.79
C LEU A 62 27.10 -16.08 16.75
N PRO A 63 27.60 -17.34 16.71
CA PRO A 63 27.21 -18.36 17.68
C PRO A 63 27.57 -17.98 19.13
N THR A 64 28.75 -17.41 19.32
CA THR A 64 29.21 -16.95 20.65
C THR A 64 28.46 -15.71 21.10
N LEU A 65 28.32 -14.72 20.19
CA LEU A 65 27.64 -13.45 20.47
C LEU A 65 26.17 -13.66 20.82
N SER A 66 25.45 -14.52 20.10
CA SER A 66 24.03 -14.80 20.37
C SER A 66 23.79 -15.37 21.78
N ARG A 67 24.64 -16.31 22.22
CA ARG A 67 24.59 -16.85 23.59
C ARG A 67 24.87 -15.76 24.64
N LEU A 68 25.87 -14.92 24.40
CA LEU A 68 26.23 -13.83 25.32
C LEU A 68 25.17 -12.73 25.38
N TRP A 69 24.54 -12.38 24.24
CA TRP A 69 23.44 -11.43 24.18
C TRP A 69 22.21 -11.96 24.92
N LEU A 70 21.84 -13.24 24.74
CA LEU A 70 20.75 -13.85 25.49
C LEU A 70 21.03 -13.88 27.00
N ALA A 71 22.26 -14.21 27.41
CA ALA A 71 22.66 -14.15 28.81
C ALA A 71 22.57 -12.72 29.38
N MET A 72 22.99 -11.73 28.60
CA MET A 72 22.91 -10.31 28.98
C MET A 72 21.44 -9.86 29.15
N LEU A 73 20.54 -10.27 28.25
CA LEU A 73 19.12 -9.93 28.36
C LEU A 73 18.44 -10.64 29.55
N ARG A 74 18.84 -11.87 29.88
CA ARG A 74 18.37 -12.56 31.09
C ARG A 74 18.81 -11.82 32.35
N ASP A 75 20.08 -11.44 32.43
CA ASP A 75 20.58 -10.62 33.52
C ASP A 75 19.82 -9.30 33.62
N TYR A 76 19.59 -8.62 32.48
CA TYR A 76 18.82 -7.38 32.45
C TYR A 76 17.41 -7.56 33.00
N ALA A 77 16.67 -8.58 32.54
CA ALA A 77 15.33 -8.87 33.00
C ALA A 77 15.27 -9.14 34.52
N LEU A 78 16.26 -9.85 35.07
CA LEU A 78 16.35 -10.09 36.51
C LEU A 78 16.69 -8.81 37.29
N LEU A 79 17.52 -7.94 36.73
CA LEU A 79 17.93 -6.69 37.36
C LEU A 79 16.85 -5.60 37.32
N THR A 80 15.86 -5.70 36.43
CA THR A 80 14.70 -4.80 36.34
C THR A 80 13.55 -5.20 37.24
N LEU A 81 13.55 -6.44 37.76
CA LEU A 81 12.50 -6.93 38.66
C LEU A 81 12.26 -6.01 39.87
N PRO A 82 10.99 -5.83 40.27
CA PRO A 82 10.65 -5.15 41.51
C PRO A 82 11.34 -5.76 42.74
N ALA A 83 11.57 -4.96 43.79
CA ALA A 83 12.32 -5.36 44.98
C ALA A 83 11.70 -6.56 45.71
N GLU A 84 10.39 -6.74 45.56
CA GLU A 84 9.61 -7.87 46.07
C GLU A 84 10.04 -9.21 45.50
N PHE A 85 10.68 -9.21 44.32
CA PHE A 85 11.20 -10.40 43.64
C PHE A 85 12.72 -10.55 43.79
N SER A 86 13.36 -9.82 44.70
CA SER A 86 14.81 -9.91 44.95
C SER A 86 15.28 -11.33 45.30
N SER A 87 14.41 -12.18 45.84
CA SER A 87 14.70 -13.59 46.10
C SER A 87 14.92 -14.44 44.84
N GLN A 88 14.56 -13.93 43.65
CA GLN A 88 14.79 -14.58 42.36
C GLN A 88 16.18 -14.30 41.79
N LEU A 89 16.93 -13.36 42.38
CA LEU A 89 18.29 -13.06 41.94
C LEU A 89 19.24 -14.23 42.28
N PRO A 90 20.10 -14.66 41.34
CA PRO A 90 21.08 -15.69 41.61
C PRO A 90 22.02 -15.29 42.76
N PRO A 91 22.24 -16.15 43.78
CA PRO A 91 23.07 -15.81 44.93
C PRO A 91 24.54 -15.58 44.57
N GLU A 92 25.01 -16.19 43.46
CA GLU A 92 26.38 -16.07 42.95
C GLU A 92 26.56 -14.90 41.95
N GLY A 93 25.50 -14.13 41.67
CA GLY A 93 25.50 -13.10 40.61
C GLY A 93 25.11 -13.63 39.21
N GLY A 94 24.98 -12.72 38.25
CA GLY A 94 24.60 -13.03 36.87
C GLY A 94 25.80 -13.31 35.97
N ALA A 95 25.54 -13.40 34.65
CA ALA A 95 26.59 -13.71 33.67
C ALA A 95 27.68 -12.62 33.58
N PHE A 96 27.32 -11.33 33.79
CA PHE A 96 28.28 -10.23 33.73
C PHE A 96 28.29 -9.30 34.96
N TYR A 97 27.66 -9.70 36.08
CA TYR A 97 27.70 -8.95 37.34
C TYR A 97 27.85 -9.86 38.55
N THR A 98 28.49 -9.35 39.60
CA THR A 98 28.57 -9.99 40.92
C THR A 98 27.61 -9.29 41.89
N PRO A 99 27.21 -9.93 43.02
CA PRO A 99 26.35 -9.30 44.01
C PRO A 99 26.88 -7.94 44.51
N GLU A 100 28.21 -7.80 44.60
CA GLU A 100 28.89 -6.58 45.03
C GLU A 100 28.85 -5.44 43.98
N THR A 101 28.71 -5.78 42.70
CA THR A 101 28.75 -4.82 41.59
C THR A 101 27.38 -4.49 41.02
N ILE A 102 26.30 -5.05 41.59
CA ILE A 102 24.94 -4.99 41.06
C ILE A 102 24.46 -3.56 40.77
N ASP A 103 24.70 -2.62 41.69
CA ASP A 103 24.21 -1.24 41.56
C ASP A 103 24.89 -0.48 40.42
N THR A 104 26.20 -0.70 40.25
CA THR A 104 26.95 -0.08 39.14
C THR A 104 26.60 -0.74 37.81
N ALA A 105 26.46 -2.08 37.80
CA ALA A 105 26.13 -2.86 36.62
C ALA A 105 24.79 -2.43 35.99
N ARG A 106 23.75 -2.17 36.82
CA ARG A 106 22.42 -1.75 36.35
C ARG A 106 22.46 -0.59 35.34
N HIS A 107 23.33 0.40 35.56
CA HIS A 107 23.45 1.53 34.64
C HIS A 107 23.93 1.11 33.25
N HIS A 108 24.91 0.21 33.18
CA HIS A 108 25.46 -0.29 31.92
C HIS A 108 24.47 -1.19 31.19
N TYR A 109 23.75 -2.06 31.89
CA TYR A 109 22.69 -2.85 31.26
C TYR A 109 21.59 -1.94 30.68
N ARG A 110 21.15 -0.90 31.40
CA ARG A 110 20.19 0.10 30.89
C ARG A 110 20.67 0.84 29.64
N SER A 111 21.96 1.04 29.47
CA SER A 111 22.53 1.70 28.28
C SER A 111 22.73 0.79 27.06
N SER A 112 22.69 -0.53 27.26
CA SER A 112 23.10 -1.53 26.25
C SER A 112 21.99 -2.48 25.83
N TRP A 113 20.90 -2.62 26.59
CA TRP A 113 19.87 -3.63 26.33
C TRP A 113 19.14 -3.41 25.00
N ALA A 114 18.82 -2.17 24.60
CA ALA A 114 17.92 -1.93 23.45
C ALA A 114 18.53 -2.35 22.11
N PRO A 115 19.80 -2.01 21.77
CA PRO A 115 20.44 -2.54 20.57
C PRO A 115 20.65 -4.06 20.62
N VAL A 116 20.96 -4.61 21.80
CA VAL A 116 21.15 -6.05 22.00
C VAL A 116 19.84 -6.81 21.79
N LEU A 117 18.71 -6.29 22.28
CA LEU A 117 17.38 -6.86 22.07
C LEU A 117 17.05 -6.92 20.57
N HIS A 118 17.31 -5.84 19.83
CA HIS A 118 17.06 -5.81 18.39
C HIS A 118 17.97 -6.79 17.63
N ALA A 119 19.26 -6.88 17.99
CA ALA A 119 20.18 -7.85 17.41
C ALA A 119 19.73 -9.30 17.64
N VAL A 120 19.30 -9.63 18.87
CA VAL A 120 18.78 -10.97 19.21
C VAL A 120 17.50 -11.27 18.44
N ALA A 121 16.60 -10.31 18.28
CA ALA A 121 15.39 -10.47 17.48
C ALA A 121 15.70 -10.80 16.00
N LEU A 122 16.64 -10.08 15.39
CA LEU A 122 17.09 -10.34 14.02
C LEU A 122 17.73 -11.73 13.88
N TRP A 123 18.57 -12.12 14.84
CA TRP A 123 19.22 -13.42 14.85
C TRP A 123 18.23 -14.57 15.03
N LEU A 124 17.24 -14.41 15.92
CA LEU A 124 16.18 -15.41 16.13
C LEU A 124 15.31 -15.57 14.88
N ASN A 125 15.00 -14.47 14.20
CA ASN A 125 14.23 -14.50 12.94
C ASN A 125 15.01 -15.22 11.84
N SER A 126 16.33 -14.98 11.69
CA SER A 126 17.14 -15.64 10.65
C SER A 126 17.38 -17.13 10.90
N ASN A 127 17.44 -17.57 12.17
CA ASN A 127 17.79 -18.94 12.54
C ASN A 127 16.60 -19.79 13.05
N GLY A 128 15.38 -19.25 13.00
CA GLY A 128 14.14 -19.97 13.34
C GLY A 128 14.10 -20.50 14.78
N PHE A 129 14.75 -19.82 15.73
CA PHE A 129 14.88 -20.24 17.13
C PHE A 129 15.59 -21.60 17.36
N THR A 130 16.17 -22.22 16.33
CA THR A 130 16.71 -23.60 16.39
C THR A 130 18.13 -23.72 16.95
N ALA A 131 18.95 -22.68 16.78
CA ALA A 131 20.39 -22.82 16.95
C ALA A 131 20.86 -22.40 18.35
N THR A 132 20.80 -23.25 19.38
CA THR A 132 21.59 -22.97 20.62
C THR A 132 21.83 -24.11 21.60
N GLU A 133 21.51 -25.38 21.31
CA GLU A 133 21.75 -26.44 22.31
C GLU A 133 22.59 -27.65 21.84
N ASP A 134 22.99 -27.73 20.57
CA ASP A 134 23.87 -28.80 20.14
C ASP A 134 25.31 -28.31 19.96
N GLN A 135 26.15 -28.70 20.92
CA GLN A 135 27.62 -28.58 21.03
C GLN A 135 28.12 -27.48 21.99
N ASP A 136 28.93 -27.92 22.95
CA ASP A 136 29.75 -27.16 23.91
C ASP A 136 29.17 -26.79 25.29
N GLU A 137 28.50 -27.74 25.95
CA GLU A 137 28.76 -27.94 27.39
C GLU A 137 30.05 -28.77 27.57
N VAL A 138 31.20 -28.13 27.35
CA VAL A 138 32.46 -28.56 27.96
C VAL A 138 32.95 -27.42 28.83
N SER A 139 32.44 -27.37 30.06
CA SER A 139 33.11 -26.61 31.11
C SER A 139 34.44 -27.30 31.44
N PRO A 140 35.53 -26.55 31.66
CA PRO A 140 36.83 -27.13 31.97
C PRO A 140 36.82 -27.73 33.37
N ALA A 141 37.54 -28.85 33.49
CA ALA A 141 37.67 -29.71 34.66
C ALA A 141 37.67 -29.00 36.04
N SER A 142 36.75 -29.42 36.91
CA SER A 142 36.93 -29.39 38.35
C SER A 142 36.52 -30.75 38.93
N PHE A 143 37.51 -31.48 39.43
CA PHE A 143 37.35 -32.76 40.10
C PHE A 143 36.66 -32.58 41.46
N LYS A 144 35.48 -33.16 41.67
CA LYS A 144 35.05 -33.76 42.96
C LYS A 144 34.02 -34.88 42.74
N PRO A 145 34.06 -35.99 43.52
CA PRO A 145 33.10 -37.07 43.42
C PRO A 145 31.91 -36.90 44.39
N SER A 146 30.83 -37.64 44.10
CA SER A 146 29.79 -38.17 45.01
C SER A 146 28.40 -37.51 45.00
N ASN A 147 27.47 -38.23 44.34
CA ASN A 147 26.08 -38.54 44.73
C ASN A 147 25.14 -37.44 45.21
N VAL A 148 24.39 -36.84 44.27
CA VAL A 148 22.95 -36.53 44.41
C VAL A 148 22.30 -36.69 43.03
N PRO A 149 21.18 -37.42 42.86
CA PRO A 149 20.49 -37.46 41.57
C PRO A 149 19.73 -36.14 41.38
N GLN A 150 20.33 -35.17 40.70
CA GLN A 150 19.58 -34.07 40.12
C GLN A 150 18.91 -34.59 38.84
N ALA A 151 17.58 -34.58 38.84
CA ALA A 151 16.77 -34.87 37.67
C ALA A 151 17.05 -33.82 36.59
N SER A 152 17.95 -34.14 35.65
CA SER A 152 18.07 -33.42 34.39
C SER A 152 16.86 -33.77 33.54
N THR A 153 15.74 -33.06 33.73
CA THR A 153 14.68 -33.04 32.73
C THR A 153 15.25 -32.38 31.48
N THR A 154 15.55 -33.17 30.45
CA THR A 154 15.87 -32.67 29.11
C THR A 154 14.70 -31.80 28.66
N LYS A 155 14.87 -30.47 28.70
CA LYS A 155 13.87 -29.52 28.21
C LYS A 155 13.57 -29.86 26.75
N THR A 156 12.30 -29.87 26.39
CA THR A 156 11.93 -30.09 25.00
C THR A 156 12.32 -28.88 24.14
N PHE A 157 12.60 -29.12 22.86
CA PHE A 157 12.93 -28.07 21.90
C PHE A 157 11.88 -26.93 21.91
N GLU A 158 10.59 -27.28 22.00
CA GLU A 158 9.49 -26.31 22.07
C GLU A 158 9.51 -25.46 23.36
N GLU A 159 9.93 -26.03 24.49
CA GLU A 159 10.08 -25.27 25.75
C GLU A 159 11.25 -24.26 25.66
N SER A 160 12.37 -24.63 25.03
CA SER A 160 13.50 -23.71 24.82
C SER A 160 13.12 -22.53 23.90
N VAL A 161 12.31 -22.78 22.87
CA VAL A 161 11.75 -21.73 22.00
C VAL A 161 10.82 -20.79 22.79
N LYS A 162 9.91 -21.35 23.60
CA LYS A 162 9.00 -20.58 24.45
C LYS A 162 9.74 -19.75 25.49
N ASP A 163 10.77 -20.29 26.14
CA ASP A 163 11.60 -19.57 27.12
C ASP A 163 12.27 -18.35 26.49
N LYS A 164 12.85 -18.50 25.28
CA LYS A 164 13.48 -17.38 24.55
C LYS A 164 12.42 -16.35 24.14
N LEU A 165 11.26 -16.80 23.69
CA LEU A 165 10.17 -15.90 23.28
C LEU A 165 9.62 -15.09 24.46
N HIS A 166 9.32 -15.74 25.59
CA HIS A 166 8.85 -15.07 26.80
C HIS A 166 9.86 -14.06 27.34
N LEU A 167 11.16 -14.36 27.28
CA LEU A 167 12.20 -13.40 27.65
C LEU A 167 12.14 -12.15 26.75
N MET A 168 12.10 -12.34 25.43
CA MET A 168 12.10 -11.23 24.47
C MET A 168 10.84 -10.38 24.57
N LEU A 169 9.66 -11.01 24.66
CA LEU A 169 8.38 -10.32 24.84
C LEU A 169 8.30 -9.65 26.20
N GLY A 170 8.73 -10.33 27.27
CA GLY A 170 8.72 -9.81 28.64
C GLY A 170 9.53 -8.53 28.78
N VAL A 171 10.79 -8.55 28.32
CA VAL A 171 11.66 -7.35 28.33
C VAL A 171 11.05 -6.21 27.52
N SER A 172 10.46 -6.53 26.35
CA SER A 172 9.86 -5.52 25.48
C SER A 172 8.59 -4.90 26.09
N ILE A 173 7.68 -5.73 26.59
CA ILE A 173 6.41 -5.30 27.19
C ILE A 173 6.67 -4.52 28.49
N GLU A 174 7.58 -4.99 29.35
CA GLU A 174 7.95 -4.30 30.59
C GLU A 174 8.42 -2.87 30.29
N PHE A 175 9.34 -2.71 29.33
CA PHE A 175 9.86 -1.40 28.96
C PHE A 175 8.79 -0.50 28.33
N LEU A 176 8.00 -1.02 27.38
CA LEU A 176 6.99 -0.23 26.66
C LEU A 176 5.76 0.09 27.52
N CYS A 177 5.49 -0.66 28.59
CA CYS A 177 4.42 -0.37 29.53
C CYS A 177 4.60 0.99 30.21
N PHE A 178 5.85 1.36 30.52
CA PHE A 178 6.15 2.61 31.22
C PHE A 178 7.54 3.16 30.84
N PRO A 179 7.73 3.66 29.62
CA PRO A 179 9.00 4.24 29.20
C PRO A 179 9.19 5.58 29.91
N ARG A 180 10.09 5.62 30.88
CA ARG A 180 10.38 6.83 31.68
C ARG A 180 10.74 8.01 30.76
N PRO A 181 10.25 9.24 31.00
CA PRO A 181 10.46 10.37 30.11
C PRO A 181 11.92 10.61 29.71
N GLU A 182 12.86 10.28 30.60
CA GLU A 182 14.30 10.44 30.44
C GLU A 182 14.94 9.42 29.49
N GLU A 183 14.25 8.32 29.16
CA GLU A 183 14.74 7.32 28.23
C GLU A 183 14.80 7.87 26.79
N PRO A 184 15.89 7.60 26.05
CA PRO A 184 16.04 8.09 24.69
C PRO A 184 15.02 7.42 23.77
N ILE A 185 14.53 8.20 22.79
CA ILE A 185 13.54 7.73 21.80
C ILE A 185 14.11 6.54 20.99
N GLU A 186 15.43 6.48 20.80
CA GLU A 186 16.14 5.40 20.13
C GLU A 186 15.93 4.03 20.79
N HIS A 187 15.83 3.99 22.13
CA HIS A 187 15.53 2.74 22.85
C HIS A 187 14.10 2.27 22.56
N VAL A 188 13.14 3.19 22.52
CA VAL A 188 11.74 2.90 22.16
C VAL A 188 11.64 2.38 20.74
N ILE A 189 12.29 3.05 19.80
CA ILE A 189 12.31 2.64 18.39
C ILE A 189 12.97 1.26 18.25
N SER A 190 14.12 1.04 18.87
CA SER A 190 14.85 -0.24 18.81
C SER A 190 14.01 -1.39 19.40
N CYS A 191 13.29 -1.15 20.50
CA CYS A 191 12.39 -2.13 21.10
C CYS A 191 11.18 -2.45 20.19
N LEU A 192 10.56 -1.45 19.57
CA LEU A 192 9.47 -1.66 18.60
C LEU A 192 9.95 -2.41 17.35
N GLN A 193 11.16 -2.11 16.85
CA GLN A 193 11.78 -2.82 15.73
C GLN A 193 12.08 -4.29 16.09
N ALA A 194 12.56 -4.54 17.30
CA ALA A 194 12.76 -5.90 17.81
C ALA A 194 11.43 -6.67 17.85
N LEU A 195 10.38 -6.08 18.42
CA LEU A 195 9.05 -6.69 18.46
C LEU A 195 8.50 -6.97 17.06
N CYS A 196 8.59 -6.00 16.14
CA CYS A 196 8.14 -6.19 14.76
C CYS A 196 8.88 -7.36 14.09
N THR A 197 10.19 -7.44 14.27
CA THR A 197 11.05 -8.50 13.71
C THR A 197 10.74 -9.87 14.31
N LEU A 198 10.44 -9.94 15.62
CA LEU A 198 10.02 -11.19 16.26
C LEU A 198 8.66 -11.65 15.72
N LEU A 199 7.72 -10.72 15.56
CA LEU A 199 6.40 -11.02 15.01
C LEU A 199 6.44 -11.43 13.53
N GLU A 200 7.50 -11.13 12.78
CA GLU A 200 7.69 -11.69 11.42
C GLU A 200 7.94 -13.23 11.46
N THR A 201 8.41 -13.78 12.59
CA THR A 201 8.81 -15.19 12.69
C THR A 201 7.59 -16.13 12.82
N PRO A 202 7.48 -17.23 12.05
CA PRO A 202 6.30 -18.11 12.06
C PRO A 202 5.92 -18.71 13.42
N CYS A 203 6.90 -19.12 14.24
CA CYS A 203 6.62 -19.66 15.57
C CYS A 203 6.01 -18.62 16.52
N VAL A 204 6.45 -17.37 16.41
CA VAL A 204 5.93 -16.25 17.20
C VAL A 204 4.53 -15.86 16.72
N LYS A 205 4.30 -15.82 15.40
CA LYS A 205 2.96 -15.60 14.82
C LYS A 205 1.96 -16.62 15.34
N LYS A 206 2.35 -17.90 15.36
CA LYS A 206 1.51 -18.97 15.91
C LYS A 206 1.24 -18.75 17.40
N HIS A 207 2.27 -18.46 18.20
CA HIS A 207 2.11 -18.26 19.64
C HIS A 207 1.20 -17.08 20.00
N ILE A 208 1.38 -15.92 19.35
CA ILE A 208 0.54 -14.73 19.62
C ILE A 208 -0.89 -14.88 19.10
N ALA A 209 -1.10 -15.69 18.06
CA ALA A 209 -2.43 -15.95 17.54
C ALA A 209 -3.20 -17.01 18.35
N GLU A 210 -2.50 -17.95 18.98
CA GLU A 210 -3.09 -18.93 19.92
C GLU A 210 -3.56 -18.25 21.22
N ASP A 211 -2.79 -17.28 21.72
CA ASP A 211 -3.16 -16.48 22.90
C ASP A 211 -3.63 -15.07 22.50
N GLN A 212 -4.92 -14.96 22.23
CA GLN A 212 -5.55 -13.68 21.89
C GLN A 212 -5.40 -12.62 23.00
N LEU A 213 -5.35 -13.01 24.29
CA LEU A 213 -5.22 -12.04 25.38
C LEU A 213 -3.84 -11.39 25.38
N LEU A 214 -2.79 -12.16 25.12
CA LEU A 214 -1.44 -11.63 24.94
C LEU A 214 -1.38 -10.59 23.81
N ALA A 215 -2.04 -10.87 22.68
CA ALA A 215 -2.13 -9.93 21.57
C ALA A 215 -2.86 -8.63 21.96
N VAL A 216 -3.96 -8.74 22.71
CA VAL A 216 -4.73 -7.58 23.21
C VAL A 216 -3.91 -6.75 24.20
N GLU A 217 -3.18 -7.40 25.12
CA GLU A 217 -2.30 -6.72 26.07
C GLU A 217 -1.19 -5.95 25.35
N LEU A 218 -0.56 -6.56 24.33
CA LEU A 218 0.42 -5.88 23.49
C LEU A 218 -0.19 -4.61 22.84
N LEU A 219 -1.38 -4.72 22.24
CA LEU A 219 -2.04 -3.55 21.65
C LEU A 219 -2.37 -2.46 22.68
N ASN A 220 -2.79 -2.83 23.90
CA ASN A 220 -3.07 -1.87 24.97
C ASN A 220 -1.79 -1.17 25.46
N VAL A 221 -0.66 -1.86 25.49
CA VAL A 221 0.66 -1.28 25.78
C VAL A 221 1.04 -0.27 24.71
N LEU A 222 0.90 -0.65 23.43
CA LEU A 222 1.18 0.23 22.30
C LEU A 222 0.25 1.46 22.27
N HIS A 223 -1.02 1.29 22.60
CA HIS A 223 -1.96 2.40 22.70
C HIS A 223 -1.54 3.40 23.80
N ARG A 224 -1.19 2.92 24.99
CA ARG A 224 -0.66 3.77 26.08
C ARG A 224 0.66 4.45 25.72
N LEU A 225 1.51 3.77 24.96
CA LEU A 225 2.75 4.36 24.43
C LEU A 225 2.42 5.55 23.51
N LEU A 226 1.45 5.42 22.61
CA LEU A 226 1.04 6.51 21.72
C LEU A 226 0.44 7.71 22.47
N LEU A 227 -0.22 7.49 23.62
CA LEU A 227 -0.74 8.56 24.47
C LEU A 227 0.36 9.37 25.16
N THR A 228 1.53 8.76 25.38
CA THR A 228 2.64 9.36 26.16
C THR A 228 3.83 9.77 25.29
N ARG A 229 3.98 9.18 24.10
CA ARG A 229 5.08 9.42 23.15
C ARG A 229 4.53 9.75 21.77
N ASP A 230 4.73 10.99 21.35
CA ASP A 230 4.18 11.55 20.12
C ASP A 230 5.07 11.58 18.85
N PRO A 231 6.38 11.24 18.84
CA PRO A 231 7.15 11.34 17.59
C PRO A 231 6.52 10.51 16.46
N PRO A 232 6.35 11.06 15.23
CA PRO A 232 5.78 10.32 14.10
C PRO A 232 6.53 9.02 13.80
N ALA A 233 7.86 9.01 14.01
CA ALA A 233 8.68 7.81 13.90
C ALA A 233 8.22 6.69 14.85
N VAL A 234 7.88 7.00 16.11
CA VAL A 234 7.36 6.02 17.07
C VAL A 234 5.99 5.50 16.59
N GLN A 235 5.12 6.39 16.13
CA GLN A 235 3.78 6.02 15.64
C GLN A 235 3.85 5.07 14.44
N LEU A 236 4.79 5.28 13.51
CA LEU A 236 5.03 4.39 12.38
C LEU A 236 5.48 3.00 12.82
N HIS A 237 6.41 2.91 13.77
CA HIS A 237 6.88 1.62 14.29
C HIS A 237 5.79 0.90 15.10
N VAL A 238 5.00 1.63 15.89
CA VAL A 238 3.81 1.06 16.56
C VAL A 238 2.84 0.48 15.53
N THR A 239 2.54 1.24 14.47
CA THR A 239 1.63 0.79 13.41
C THR A 239 2.16 -0.45 12.68
N ALA A 240 3.49 -0.58 12.51
CA ALA A 240 4.11 -1.77 11.94
C ALA A 240 3.94 -3.01 12.85
N VAL A 241 4.16 -2.86 14.15
CA VAL A 241 3.92 -3.94 15.13
C VAL A 241 2.46 -4.38 15.10
N VAL A 242 1.52 -3.43 15.11
CA VAL A 242 0.08 -3.68 15.01
C VAL A 242 -0.25 -4.46 13.73
N GLN A 243 0.34 -4.08 12.60
CA GLN A 243 0.12 -4.76 11.33
C GLN A 243 0.59 -6.22 11.35
N GLU A 244 1.78 -6.51 11.90
CA GLU A 244 2.26 -7.89 12.03
C GLU A 244 1.39 -8.72 12.99
N THR A 245 0.92 -8.13 14.10
CA THR A 245 -0.02 -8.81 15.00
C THR A 245 -1.32 -9.19 14.31
N ILE A 246 -1.87 -8.29 13.49
CA ILE A 246 -3.11 -8.54 12.73
C ILE A 246 -2.91 -9.59 11.65
N ARG A 247 -1.79 -9.53 10.92
CA ARG A 247 -1.43 -10.57 9.93
C ARG A 247 -1.33 -11.95 10.59
N ALA A 248 -0.67 -12.04 11.75
CA ALA A 248 -0.57 -13.30 12.49
C ALA A 248 -1.96 -13.86 12.87
N ALA A 249 -2.86 -13.01 13.37
CA ALA A 249 -4.23 -13.40 13.70
C ALA A 249 -5.04 -13.79 12.46
N GLN A 250 -4.85 -13.10 11.32
CA GLN A 250 -5.51 -13.42 10.06
C GLN A 250 -5.05 -14.76 9.50
N ASP A 251 -3.74 -15.01 9.48
CA ASP A 251 -3.15 -16.27 9.02
C ASP A 251 -3.68 -17.45 9.85
N HIS A 252 -3.74 -17.29 11.17
CA HIS A 252 -4.30 -18.29 12.06
C HIS A 252 -5.79 -18.55 11.79
N LEU A 253 -6.60 -17.50 11.62
CA LEU A 253 -8.03 -17.64 11.32
C LEU A 253 -8.26 -18.28 9.93
N GLN A 254 -7.42 -17.96 8.95
CA GLN A 254 -7.47 -18.58 7.62
C GLN A 254 -7.12 -20.07 7.69
N GLN A 255 -6.13 -20.46 8.47
CA GLN A 255 -5.80 -21.88 8.73
C GLN A 255 -6.97 -22.61 9.41
N GLN A 256 -7.62 -21.98 10.39
CA GLN A 256 -8.81 -22.55 11.03
C GLN A 256 -9.98 -22.73 10.04
N ARG A 257 -10.18 -21.77 9.12
CA ARG A 257 -11.20 -21.86 8.06
C ARG A 257 -10.88 -23.01 7.09
N ALA A 258 -9.63 -23.12 6.64
CA ALA A 258 -9.20 -24.18 5.73
C ALA A 258 -9.37 -25.59 6.35
N ASN A 259 -9.01 -25.77 7.62
CA ASN A 259 -9.17 -27.05 8.30
C ASN A 259 -10.66 -27.45 8.45
N LYS A 260 -11.55 -26.48 8.66
CA LYS A 260 -13.00 -26.72 8.79
C LYS A 260 -13.70 -26.91 7.45
N ASP A 261 -13.17 -26.37 6.35
CA ASP A 261 -13.68 -26.62 4.99
C ASP A 261 -13.56 -28.11 4.61
N GLU A 262 -12.56 -28.81 5.15
CA GLU A 262 -12.38 -30.26 4.94
C GLU A 262 -13.41 -31.11 5.73
N GLU A 263 -14.02 -30.58 6.79
CA GLU A 263 -14.92 -31.31 7.72
C GLU A 263 -16.43 -31.11 7.45
N SER A 264 -16.85 -30.43 6.37
CA SER A 264 -18.24 -30.37 5.87
C SER A 264 -19.34 -29.78 6.77
N GLU A 265 -19.03 -29.03 7.84
CA GLU A 265 -20.05 -28.30 8.62
C GLU A 265 -20.23 -26.85 8.13
N LYS A 266 -21.21 -26.61 7.25
CA LYS A 266 -21.48 -25.28 6.65
C LYS A 266 -22.00 -24.22 7.64
N ASP A 267 -22.70 -24.62 8.71
CA ASP A 267 -23.31 -23.66 9.65
C ASP A 267 -22.24 -23.06 10.60
N SER A 268 -21.22 -23.84 10.95
CA SER A 268 -20.10 -23.48 11.83
C SER A 268 -19.10 -22.49 11.20
N GLN A 269 -19.21 -22.20 9.89
CA GLN A 269 -18.28 -21.31 9.17
C GLN A 269 -18.63 -19.83 9.31
N SER A 270 -19.92 -19.51 9.43
CA SER A 270 -20.41 -18.13 9.46
C SER A 270 -20.09 -17.39 10.77
N SER A 271 -19.87 -18.16 11.85
CA SER A 271 -19.52 -17.70 13.20
C SER A 271 -18.01 -17.69 13.49
N LEU A 272 -17.16 -18.10 12.54
CA LEU A 272 -15.71 -18.09 12.70
C LEU A 272 -15.13 -16.67 12.65
N GLY A 273 -14.37 -16.33 13.69
CA GLY A 273 -13.74 -15.02 13.89
C GLY A 273 -14.41 -14.24 15.02
N GLU A 274 -13.92 -13.03 15.28
CA GLU A 274 -14.44 -12.22 16.38
C GLU A 274 -15.91 -11.81 16.17
N GLY A 275 -16.64 -11.66 17.28
CA GLY A 275 -18.07 -11.38 17.29
C GLY A 275 -18.96 -12.62 17.22
N GLY A 276 -18.46 -13.78 16.79
CA GLY A 276 -19.24 -15.02 16.73
C GLY A 276 -20.61 -14.84 16.04
N GLU A 277 -21.65 -15.38 16.65
CA GLU A 277 -23.02 -15.26 16.14
C GLU A 277 -23.68 -13.92 16.51
N THR A 278 -23.32 -13.34 17.66
CA THR A 278 -23.98 -12.14 18.21
C THR A 278 -23.45 -10.85 17.59
N GLY A 279 -22.23 -10.87 17.06
CA GLY A 279 -21.48 -9.70 16.61
C GLY A 279 -20.89 -8.86 17.74
N GLU A 280 -20.88 -9.35 18.98
CA GLU A 280 -20.41 -8.60 20.14
C GLU A 280 -18.88 -8.62 20.26
N LEU A 281 -18.28 -7.44 20.34
CA LEU A 281 -16.85 -7.25 20.55
C LEU A 281 -16.62 -6.66 21.94
N VAL A 282 -16.10 -7.48 22.86
CA VAL A 282 -15.94 -7.09 24.27
C VAL A 282 -14.63 -6.30 24.46
N PRO A 283 -14.68 -5.06 24.98
CA PRO A 283 -13.48 -4.29 25.28
C PRO A 283 -12.55 -5.03 26.26
N GLY A 284 -11.24 -4.94 26.02
CA GLY A 284 -10.22 -5.64 26.81
C GLY A 284 -10.08 -7.15 26.52
N LYS A 285 -10.91 -7.73 25.65
CA LYS A 285 -10.78 -9.11 25.16
C LYS A 285 -10.70 -9.22 23.64
N SER A 286 -11.36 -8.31 22.93
CA SER A 286 -11.40 -8.27 21.47
C SER A 286 -10.12 -7.62 20.91
N LEU A 287 -9.40 -8.35 20.04
CA LEU A 287 -8.24 -7.85 19.31
C LEU A 287 -8.67 -6.77 18.31
N VAL A 288 -9.82 -6.98 17.66
CA VAL A 288 -10.40 -6.04 16.70
C VAL A 288 -10.73 -4.71 17.38
N TYR A 289 -11.37 -4.75 18.56
CA TYR A 289 -11.69 -3.55 19.32
C TYR A 289 -10.43 -2.78 19.75
N ALA A 290 -9.45 -3.48 20.36
CA ALA A 290 -8.20 -2.85 20.80
C ALA A 290 -7.42 -2.24 19.63
N THR A 291 -7.43 -2.92 18.47
CA THR A 291 -6.84 -2.37 17.25
C THR A 291 -7.58 -1.13 16.79
N MET A 292 -8.92 -1.17 16.71
CA MET A 292 -9.71 -0.01 16.29
C MET A 292 -9.48 1.20 17.17
N GLU A 293 -9.43 1.03 18.50
CA GLU A 293 -9.15 2.10 19.45
C GLU A 293 -7.80 2.78 19.16
N LEU A 294 -6.77 1.98 18.90
CA LEU A 294 -5.44 2.46 18.53
C LEU A 294 -5.44 3.20 17.18
N LEU A 295 -6.06 2.62 16.14
CA LEU A 295 -6.07 3.20 14.79
C LEU A 295 -6.93 4.48 14.74
N VAL A 296 -8.06 4.52 15.44
CA VAL A 296 -8.90 5.72 15.58
C VAL A 296 -8.13 6.83 16.29
N PHE A 297 -7.37 6.50 17.33
CA PHE A 297 -6.52 7.48 18.01
C PHE A 297 -5.52 8.12 17.02
N ILE A 298 -4.81 7.31 16.23
CA ILE A 298 -3.87 7.81 15.22
C ILE A 298 -4.59 8.69 14.18
N LEU A 299 -5.72 8.22 13.64
CA LEU A 299 -6.47 8.98 12.64
C LEU A 299 -6.98 10.32 13.18
N VAL A 300 -7.63 10.33 14.34
CA VAL A 300 -8.20 11.58 14.91
C VAL A 300 -7.09 12.55 15.33
N ARG A 301 -5.91 12.04 15.69
CA ARG A 301 -4.75 12.89 15.99
C ARG A 301 -4.22 13.63 14.75
N HIS A 302 -4.11 12.96 13.61
CA HIS A 302 -3.62 13.57 12.36
C HIS A 302 -4.73 14.24 11.53
N LEU A 303 -5.97 13.82 11.71
CA LEU A 303 -7.16 14.31 11.02
C LEU A 303 -8.30 14.55 12.04
N PRO A 304 -8.20 15.62 12.86
CA PRO A 304 -9.19 15.92 13.90
C PRO A 304 -10.61 16.16 13.36
N GLN A 305 -10.73 16.50 12.06
CA GLN A 305 -12.00 16.72 11.37
C GLN A 305 -12.85 15.44 11.20
N LEU A 306 -12.26 14.27 11.40
CA LEU A 306 -12.98 12.99 11.44
C LEU A 306 -13.88 12.88 12.69
N ASN A 307 -13.56 13.61 13.76
CA ASN A 307 -14.38 13.64 14.96
C ASN A 307 -15.59 14.57 14.74
N SER A 308 -16.79 14.00 14.62
CA SER A 308 -18.02 14.75 14.41
C SER A 308 -18.29 15.80 15.50
N ARG A 309 -17.86 15.55 16.75
CA ARG A 309 -18.03 16.48 17.88
C ARG A 309 -17.21 17.76 17.73
N VAL A 310 -16.11 17.71 16.97
CA VAL A 310 -15.27 18.90 16.69
C VAL A 310 -16.00 19.86 15.75
N LYS A 311 -16.88 19.36 14.86
CA LYS A 311 -17.69 20.19 13.96
C LYS A 311 -18.84 20.92 14.67
N GLU A 312 -19.30 20.41 15.80
CA GLU A 312 -20.41 20.99 16.59
C GLU A 312 -19.96 22.04 17.61
N SER A 313 -18.64 22.20 17.83
CA SER A 313 -18.11 23.13 18.82
C SER A 313 -17.94 24.54 18.25
N PRO A 314 -18.66 25.57 18.75
CA PRO A 314 -18.60 26.94 18.23
C PRO A 314 -17.25 27.65 18.50
N SER A 315 -16.37 27.05 19.30
CA SER A 315 -15.05 27.58 19.67
C SER A 315 -13.90 27.10 18.76
N HIS A 316 -14.13 26.15 17.86
CA HIS A 316 -13.12 25.67 16.93
C HIS A 316 -13.30 26.34 15.57
N VAL A 317 -12.29 27.12 15.14
CA VAL A 317 -12.20 27.61 13.77
C VAL A 317 -12.27 26.39 12.84
N PRO A 318 -13.12 26.37 11.79
CA PRO A 318 -13.12 25.30 10.81
C PRO A 318 -11.71 25.14 10.26
N LEU A 319 -11.01 24.08 10.67
CA LEU A 319 -9.70 23.75 10.14
C LEU A 319 -9.92 23.46 8.66
N ARG A 320 -9.31 24.27 7.78
CA ARG A 320 -9.27 23.93 6.36
C ARG A 320 -8.55 22.58 6.21
N PRO A 321 -8.93 21.73 5.22
CA PRO A 321 -8.13 20.56 4.87
C PRO A 321 -6.68 21.00 4.63
N GLN A 322 -5.78 20.62 5.52
CA GLN A 322 -4.38 21.02 5.47
C GLN A 322 -3.59 19.86 4.91
N ARG A 323 -2.65 20.15 4.01
CA ARG A 323 -1.75 19.11 3.49
C ARG A 323 -0.98 18.50 4.65
N LEU A 324 -1.08 17.18 4.78
CA LEU A 324 -0.33 16.42 5.76
C LEU A 324 1.17 16.46 5.43
N SER A 325 2.01 16.41 6.47
CA SER A 325 3.43 16.07 6.33
C SER A 325 3.57 14.71 5.65
N GLU A 326 4.69 14.45 4.96
CA GLU A 326 4.94 13.16 4.31
C GLU A 326 4.88 11.99 5.32
N GLU A 327 5.44 12.17 6.51
CA GLU A 327 5.41 11.17 7.58
C GLU A 327 3.97 10.90 8.07
N SER A 328 3.19 11.97 8.29
CA SER A 328 1.77 11.87 8.65
C SER A 328 0.94 11.21 7.55
N ALA A 329 1.22 11.53 6.29
CA ALA A 329 0.54 10.94 5.14
C ALA A 329 0.83 9.42 5.05
N ARG A 330 2.08 9.02 5.29
CA ARG A 330 2.47 7.60 5.37
C ARG A 330 1.78 6.87 6.52
N LEU A 331 1.72 7.52 7.69
CA LEU A 331 1.06 6.96 8.86
C LEU A 331 -0.44 6.79 8.65
N VAL A 332 -1.14 7.80 8.13
CA VAL A 332 -2.57 7.74 7.82
C VAL A 332 -2.84 6.65 6.77
N ALA A 333 -2.02 6.55 5.72
CA ALA A 333 -2.15 5.51 4.71
C ALA A 333 -2.02 4.09 5.28
N ASN A 334 -1.01 3.85 6.13
CA ASN A 334 -0.82 2.55 6.81
C ASN A 334 -2.01 2.24 7.73
N THR A 335 -2.46 3.24 8.49
CA THR A 335 -3.60 3.12 9.42
C THR A 335 -4.88 2.74 8.68
N VAL A 336 -5.16 3.39 7.55
CA VAL A 336 -6.31 3.08 6.68
C VAL A 336 -6.21 1.68 6.08
N SER A 337 -5.02 1.25 5.67
CA SER A 337 -4.81 -0.09 5.10
C SER A 337 -5.13 -1.17 6.14
N ILE A 338 -4.66 -0.99 7.37
CA ILE A 338 -4.96 -1.92 8.47
C ILE A 338 -6.46 -1.91 8.81
N LEU A 339 -7.10 -0.73 8.88
CA LEU A 339 -8.55 -0.62 9.13
C LEU A 339 -9.39 -1.39 8.11
N ALA A 340 -8.99 -1.38 6.84
CA ALA A 340 -9.70 -2.10 5.78
C ALA A 340 -9.57 -3.62 5.87
N GLU A 341 -8.50 -4.10 6.51
CA GLU A 341 -8.21 -5.52 6.71
C GLU A 341 -8.88 -6.11 7.97
N LEU A 342 -9.23 -5.27 8.95
CA LEU A 342 -9.86 -5.69 10.22
C LEU A 342 -11.13 -6.55 10.07
N PRO A 343 -12.06 -6.26 9.13
CA PRO A 343 -13.24 -7.10 8.95
C PRO A 343 -12.92 -8.56 8.62
N LEU A 344 -11.73 -8.87 8.09
CA LEU A 344 -11.31 -10.25 7.79
C LEU A 344 -11.08 -11.11 9.04
N LEU A 345 -10.78 -10.48 10.18
CA LEU A 345 -10.66 -11.12 11.50
C LEU A 345 -12.00 -11.41 12.16
N CYS A 346 -13.08 -10.83 11.63
CA CYS A 346 -14.40 -10.97 12.21
C CYS A 346 -15.19 -12.12 11.58
N SER A 347 -16.15 -12.62 12.36
CA SER A 347 -17.33 -13.32 11.84
C SER A 347 -18.19 -12.39 10.98
N ALA A 348 -19.17 -12.92 10.26
CA ALA A 348 -20.09 -12.11 9.46
C ALA A 348 -20.86 -11.07 10.33
N ALA A 349 -21.33 -11.49 11.50
CA ALA A 349 -22.02 -10.62 12.45
C ALA A 349 -21.06 -9.57 13.06
N GLY A 350 -19.88 -9.99 13.51
CA GLY A 350 -18.88 -9.08 14.09
C GLY A 350 -18.38 -8.03 13.11
N GLY A 351 -18.16 -8.41 11.85
CA GLY A 351 -17.73 -7.48 10.82
C GLY A 351 -18.80 -6.42 10.56
N MET A 352 -20.09 -6.78 10.55
CA MET A 352 -21.17 -5.80 10.42
C MET A 352 -21.29 -4.83 11.61
N THR A 353 -20.76 -5.19 12.79
CA THR A 353 -20.66 -4.27 13.94
C THR A 353 -19.65 -3.16 13.69
N ILE A 354 -18.50 -3.47 13.07
CA ILE A 354 -17.40 -2.51 12.88
C ILE A 354 -17.40 -1.79 11.53
N LEU A 355 -17.94 -2.42 10.49
CA LEU A 355 -17.88 -1.92 9.11
C LEU A 355 -18.45 -0.51 8.92
N PRO A 356 -19.57 -0.10 9.59
CA PRO A 356 -20.05 1.28 9.52
C PRO A 356 -18.99 2.30 9.95
N THR A 357 -18.31 2.03 11.07
CA THR A 357 -17.24 2.89 11.59
C THR A 357 -16.02 2.88 10.68
N VAL A 358 -15.61 1.71 10.20
CA VAL A 358 -14.47 1.56 9.28
C VAL A 358 -14.73 2.35 7.98
N LEU A 359 -15.88 2.16 7.34
CA LEU A 359 -16.22 2.87 6.11
C LEU A 359 -16.38 4.37 6.34
N PHE A 360 -16.93 4.81 7.49
CA PHE A 360 -16.98 6.21 7.87
C PHE A 360 -15.59 6.83 7.96
N LEU A 361 -14.64 6.15 8.62
CA LEU A 361 -13.26 6.62 8.74
C LEU A 361 -12.55 6.66 7.39
N ILE A 362 -12.64 5.59 6.59
CA ILE A 362 -11.97 5.52 5.29
C ILE A 362 -12.53 6.56 4.30
N THR A 363 -13.85 6.72 4.23
CA THR A 363 -14.47 7.74 3.38
C THR A 363 -14.22 9.16 3.91
N GLY A 364 -14.10 9.33 5.23
CA GLY A 364 -13.69 10.58 5.85
C GLY A 364 -12.23 10.95 5.52
N VAL A 365 -11.31 9.99 5.57
CA VAL A 365 -9.91 10.20 5.16
C VAL A 365 -9.86 10.59 3.67
N LEU A 366 -10.61 9.90 2.81
CA LEU A 366 -10.72 10.26 1.40
C LEU A 366 -11.19 11.71 1.25
N ARG A 367 -12.25 12.11 1.95
CA ARG A 367 -12.79 13.49 1.92
C ARG A 367 -11.77 14.53 2.35
N ASP A 368 -11.02 14.27 3.42
CA ASP A 368 -10.16 15.27 4.07
C ASP A 368 -8.75 15.33 3.46
N THR A 369 -8.34 14.28 2.73
CA THR A 369 -7.00 14.19 2.11
C THR A 369 -6.98 14.26 0.59
N ALA A 370 -8.14 14.23 -0.08
CA ALA A 370 -8.28 14.45 -1.52
C ALA A 370 -8.08 15.93 -1.88
N ILE A 371 -6.84 16.40 -1.75
CA ILE A 371 -6.40 17.77 -2.08
C ILE A 371 -5.60 17.72 -3.38
N LYS A 372 -5.90 18.62 -4.31
CA LYS A 372 -5.22 18.73 -5.60
C LYS A 372 -3.73 19.02 -5.40
N THR A 373 -2.88 18.16 -5.97
CA THR A 373 -1.43 18.31 -5.99
C THR A 373 -0.99 19.02 -7.28
N PRO A 374 0.13 19.76 -7.28
CA PRO A 374 0.59 20.46 -8.49
C PRO A 374 0.92 19.50 -9.64
N ASP A 375 1.36 18.29 -9.30
CA ASP A 375 1.75 17.25 -10.26
C ASP A 375 0.58 16.33 -10.65
N ASN A 376 -0.64 16.62 -10.17
CA ASN A 376 -1.82 15.75 -10.30
C ASN A 376 -1.59 14.30 -9.81
N SER A 377 -0.64 14.11 -8.90
CA SER A 377 -0.37 12.83 -8.23
C SER A 377 -1.41 12.58 -7.14
N VAL A 378 -1.83 11.32 -7.01
CA VAL A 378 -2.78 10.90 -5.97
C VAL A 378 -2.03 10.82 -4.62
N PRO A 379 -2.46 11.55 -3.58
CA PRO A 379 -1.85 11.46 -2.26
C PRO A 379 -1.90 10.03 -1.70
N LEU A 380 -0.88 9.63 -0.95
CA LEU A 380 -0.79 8.27 -0.39
C LEU A 380 -2.00 7.89 0.49
N PRO A 381 -2.54 8.75 1.38
CA PRO A 381 -3.77 8.46 2.13
C PRO A 381 -4.99 8.20 1.24
N VAL A 382 -5.10 8.93 0.13
CA VAL A 382 -6.19 8.77 -0.83
C VAL A 382 -6.08 7.43 -1.54
N ALA A 383 -4.88 7.06 -1.99
CA ALA A 383 -4.64 5.75 -2.61
C ALA A 383 -4.98 4.61 -1.63
N ALA A 384 -4.56 4.73 -0.37
CA ALA A 384 -4.90 3.77 0.68
C ALA A 384 -6.42 3.71 0.95
N ALA A 385 -7.11 4.84 0.96
CA ALA A 385 -8.56 4.88 1.18
C ALA A 385 -9.35 4.25 0.03
N LEU A 386 -8.99 4.57 -1.22
CA LEU A 386 -9.59 3.95 -2.41
C LEU A 386 -9.35 2.43 -2.41
N GLN A 387 -8.14 1.99 -2.09
CA GLN A 387 -7.82 0.57 -1.99
C GLN A 387 -8.56 -0.10 -0.83
N GLY A 388 -8.67 0.55 0.32
CA GLY A 388 -9.42 0.05 1.47
C GLY A 388 -10.91 -0.13 1.17
N ILE A 389 -11.53 0.84 0.49
CA ILE A 389 -12.92 0.72 -0.01
C ILE A 389 -13.04 -0.51 -0.92
N LYS A 390 -12.11 -0.68 -1.87
CA LYS A 390 -12.12 -1.83 -2.78
C LYS A 390 -11.98 -3.17 -2.02
N VAL A 391 -11.06 -3.26 -1.05
CA VAL A 391 -10.86 -4.46 -0.23
C VAL A 391 -12.14 -4.83 0.52
N ILE A 392 -12.79 -3.85 1.14
CA ILE A 392 -14.05 -4.07 1.86
C ILE A 392 -15.13 -4.54 0.88
N LEU A 393 -15.38 -3.81 -0.21
CA LEU A 393 -16.46 -4.12 -1.15
C LEU A 393 -16.30 -5.45 -1.88
N THR A 394 -15.05 -5.94 -2.02
CA THR A 394 -14.76 -7.23 -2.65
C THR A 394 -14.62 -8.38 -1.66
N SER A 395 -14.84 -8.12 -0.37
CA SER A 395 -14.77 -9.10 0.71
C SER A 395 -15.75 -10.27 0.50
N PRO A 396 -15.37 -11.51 0.89
CA PRO A 396 -16.29 -12.64 0.87
C PRO A 396 -17.54 -12.43 1.73
N MET A 397 -17.48 -11.52 2.72
CA MET A 397 -18.62 -11.13 3.56
C MET A 397 -19.81 -10.60 2.75
N ALA A 398 -19.56 -9.98 1.59
CA ALA A 398 -20.60 -9.46 0.70
C ALA A 398 -21.51 -10.55 0.10
N ARG A 399 -21.16 -11.84 0.27
CA ARG A 399 -21.94 -12.98 -0.24
C ARG A 399 -22.73 -13.71 0.85
N VAL A 400 -22.60 -13.29 2.10
CA VAL A 400 -23.24 -13.95 3.24
C VAL A 400 -24.70 -13.49 3.36
N GLU A 401 -25.63 -14.41 3.12
CA GLU A 401 -27.07 -14.10 3.04
C GLU A 401 -27.63 -13.47 4.32
N SER A 402 -27.16 -13.91 5.50
CA SER A 402 -27.67 -13.44 6.80
C SER A 402 -27.47 -11.93 7.04
N ILE A 403 -26.43 -11.34 6.44
CA ILE A 403 -26.10 -9.92 6.61
C ILE A 403 -26.43 -9.08 5.37
N GLN A 404 -26.90 -9.69 4.28
CA GLN A 404 -27.02 -9.04 2.97
C GLN A 404 -27.84 -7.75 2.98
N THR A 405 -28.92 -7.70 3.77
CA THR A 405 -29.77 -6.50 3.87
C THR A 405 -29.02 -5.34 4.52
N ARG A 406 -28.31 -5.59 5.62
CA ARG A 406 -27.52 -4.56 6.33
C ARG A 406 -26.31 -4.15 5.50
N TRP A 407 -25.66 -5.11 4.86
CA TRP A 407 -24.57 -4.88 3.91
C TRP A 407 -25.00 -3.95 2.77
N THR A 408 -26.11 -4.27 2.11
CA THR A 408 -26.67 -3.47 1.01
C THR A 408 -26.98 -2.05 1.47
N ALA A 409 -27.60 -1.87 2.63
CA ALA A 409 -27.88 -0.56 3.20
C ALA A 409 -26.60 0.24 3.48
N LEU A 410 -25.57 -0.43 4.03
CA LEU A 410 -24.28 0.18 4.33
C LEU A 410 -23.55 0.64 3.06
N VAL A 411 -23.43 -0.23 2.05
CA VAL A 411 -22.81 0.12 0.75
C VAL A 411 -23.50 1.32 0.11
N ARG A 412 -24.85 1.33 0.10
CA ARG A 412 -25.65 2.44 -0.41
C ARG A 412 -25.41 3.73 0.36
N SER A 413 -25.36 3.67 1.69
CA SER A 413 -25.09 4.82 2.56
C SER A 413 -23.66 5.36 2.38
N SER A 414 -22.68 4.49 2.23
CA SER A 414 -21.29 4.88 1.97
C SER A 414 -21.13 5.54 0.61
N LEU A 415 -21.76 5.01 -0.44
CA LEU A 415 -21.78 5.68 -1.74
C LEU A 415 -22.49 7.04 -1.66
N ALA A 416 -23.62 7.13 -0.95
CA ALA A 416 -24.31 8.40 -0.73
C ALA A 416 -23.38 9.44 -0.07
N SER A 417 -22.61 9.02 0.94
CA SER A 417 -21.64 9.89 1.63
C SER A 417 -20.54 10.37 0.69
N VAL A 418 -19.99 9.48 -0.15
CA VAL A 418 -18.98 9.85 -1.17
C VAL A 418 -19.57 10.82 -2.22
N LEU A 419 -20.82 10.62 -2.63
CA LEU A 419 -21.53 11.53 -3.53
C LEU A 419 -21.78 12.90 -2.89
N GLU A 420 -22.04 12.96 -1.59
CA GLU A 420 -22.17 14.20 -0.84
C GLU A 420 -20.82 14.91 -0.71
N TYR A 421 -19.76 14.19 -0.33
CA TYR A 421 -18.41 14.73 -0.18
C TYR A 421 -17.80 15.27 -1.46
N SER A 422 -18.22 14.73 -2.62
CA SER A 422 -17.79 15.16 -3.96
C SER A 422 -18.57 16.35 -4.52
N GLN A 423 -19.49 16.94 -3.76
CA GLN A 423 -20.16 18.17 -4.18
C GLN A 423 -19.19 19.34 -4.16
N PRO A 424 -19.25 20.25 -5.15
CA PRO A 424 -18.48 21.48 -5.12
C PRO A 424 -18.92 22.29 -3.90
N ASP A 425 -17.94 22.63 -3.06
CA ASP A 425 -18.13 23.29 -1.78
C ASP A 425 -17.15 24.47 -1.72
N GLU A 426 -17.66 25.70 -1.57
CA GLU A 426 -16.84 26.92 -1.53
C GLU A 426 -15.81 26.90 -0.39
N SER A 427 -16.04 26.10 0.65
CA SER A 427 -15.08 25.93 1.74
C SER A 427 -13.87 25.06 1.39
N ARG A 428 -13.92 24.32 0.26
CA ARG A 428 -12.90 23.37 -0.21
C ARG A 428 -12.55 23.58 -1.69
N PRO A 429 -11.95 24.73 -2.06
CA PRO A 429 -11.61 25.04 -3.45
C PRO A 429 -10.51 24.13 -4.03
N ASP A 430 -9.64 23.57 -3.17
CA ASP A 430 -8.50 22.73 -3.58
C ASP A 430 -8.85 21.24 -3.64
N MET A 431 -10.13 20.86 -3.64
CA MET A 431 -10.53 19.45 -3.69
C MET A 431 -10.09 18.79 -4.99
N ASP A 432 -9.48 17.60 -4.90
CA ASP A 432 -9.16 16.79 -6.07
C ASP A 432 -10.39 16.03 -6.58
N GLU A 433 -11.03 16.61 -7.60
CA GLU A 433 -12.20 16.03 -8.27
C GLU A 433 -11.91 14.62 -8.82
N VAL A 434 -10.69 14.35 -9.29
CA VAL A 434 -10.35 13.05 -9.89
C VAL A 434 -10.36 11.94 -8.84
N SER A 435 -9.75 12.19 -7.68
CA SER A 435 -9.74 11.22 -6.57
C SER A 435 -11.14 10.91 -6.06
N MET A 436 -11.98 11.93 -5.91
CA MET A 436 -13.38 11.76 -5.49
C MET A 436 -14.21 11.03 -6.57
N LEU A 437 -14.00 11.36 -7.84
CA LEU A 437 -14.66 10.68 -8.95
C LEU A 437 -14.25 9.21 -9.05
N THR A 438 -12.99 8.87 -8.76
CA THR A 438 -12.45 7.49 -8.80
C THR A 438 -13.13 6.57 -7.80
N ALA A 439 -13.58 7.08 -6.66
CA ALA A 439 -14.32 6.30 -5.67
C ALA A 439 -15.65 5.77 -6.22
N ILE A 440 -16.36 6.53 -7.06
CA ILE A 440 -17.70 6.17 -7.56
C ILE A 440 -17.67 4.88 -8.40
N PRO A 441 -16.84 4.73 -9.45
CA PRO A 441 -16.65 3.46 -10.16
C PRO A 441 -16.29 2.30 -9.24
N LEU A 442 -15.50 2.49 -8.19
CA LEU A 442 -15.16 1.39 -7.28
C LEU A 442 -16.42 0.77 -6.67
N PHE A 443 -17.35 1.60 -6.18
CA PHE A 443 -18.66 1.12 -5.71
C PHE A 443 -19.47 0.45 -6.82
N LEU A 444 -19.56 1.10 -8.00
CA LEU A 444 -20.35 0.58 -9.11
C LEU A 444 -19.84 -0.77 -9.64
N LEU A 445 -18.52 -0.96 -9.70
CA LEU A 445 -17.89 -2.16 -10.25
C LEU A 445 -17.80 -3.28 -9.20
N SER A 446 -17.54 -2.96 -7.92
CA SER A 446 -17.39 -3.96 -6.87
C SER A 446 -18.70 -4.41 -6.23
N ALA A 447 -19.70 -3.52 -6.14
CA ALA A 447 -20.98 -3.78 -5.46
C ALA A 447 -22.19 -3.48 -6.38
N SER A 448 -22.11 -3.96 -7.63
CA SER A 448 -23.14 -3.69 -8.64
C SER A 448 -24.52 -4.21 -8.24
N ASN A 449 -24.60 -5.38 -7.60
CA ASN A 449 -25.87 -6.02 -7.23
C ASN A 449 -26.63 -5.21 -6.18
N GLU A 450 -25.90 -4.56 -5.28
CA GLU A 450 -26.44 -3.73 -4.21
C GLU A 450 -26.99 -2.41 -4.75
N LEU A 451 -26.46 -1.91 -5.87
CA LEU A 451 -26.72 -0.57 -6.38
C LEU A 451 -27.73 -0.50 -7.53
N VAL A 452 -27.90 -1.60 -8.28
CA VAL A 452 -28.88 -1.67 -9.38
C VAL A 452 -30.30 -1.42 -8.84
N GLY A 453 -31.06 -0.58 -9.55
CA GLY A 453 -32.44 -0.22 -9.21
C GLY A 453 -32.59 0.97 -8.25
N VAL A 454 -31.50 1.51 -7.67
CA VAL A 454 -31.57 2.68 -6.78
C VAL A 454 -31.42 3.98 -7.57
N VAL A 455 -32.56 4.55 -7.99
CA VAL A 455 -32.61 5.72 -8.89
C VAL A 455 -31.89 6.95 -8.34
N VAL A 456 -32.00 7.25 -7.05
CA VAL A 456 -31.39 8.45 -6.44
C VAL A 456 -29.86 8.39 -6.51
N LEU A 457 -29.27 7.25 -6.14
CA LEU A 457 -27.82 7.05 -6.21
C LEU A 457 -27.34 7.02 -7.66
N GLN A 458 -28.04 6.32 -8.54
CA GLN A 458 -27.72 6.29 -9.96
C GLN A 458 -27.70 7.70 -10.56
N LYS A 459 -28.73 8.51 -10.28
CA LYS A 459 -28.78 9.91 -10.74
C LYS A 459 -27.61 10.73 -10.18
N GLY A 460 -27.32 10.60 -8.88
CA GLY A 460 -26.18 11.27 -8.26
C GLY A 460 -24.84 10.92 -8.93
N CYS A 461 -24.60 9.64 -9.21
CA CYS A 461 -23.40 9.19 -9.94
C CYS A 461 -23.35 9.77 -11.36
N ILE A 462 -24.45 9.70 -12.11
CA ILE A 462 -24.55 10.25 -13.47
C ILE A 462 -24.26 11.76 -13.47
N ASP A 463 -24.84 12.50 -12.52
CA ASP A 463 -24.64 13.94 -12.42
C ASP A 463 -23.17 14.29 -12.10
N ARG A 464 -22.47 13.49 -11.29
CA ARG A 464 -21.02 13.67 -11.05
C ARG A 464 -20.18 13.43 -12.30
N PHE A 465 -20.43 12.35 -13.05
CA PHE A 465 -19.74 12.13 -14.33
C PHE A 465 -20.07 13.24 -15.35
N ARG A 466 -21.32 13.70 -15.39
CA ARG A 466 -21.73 14.82 -16.25
C ARG A 466 -20.96 16.10 -15.91
N ASN A 467 -20.80 16.40 -14.63
CA ASN A 467 -20.03 17.57 -14.18
C ASN A 467 -18.55 17.43 -14.55
N ALA A 468 -17.95 16.26 -14.33
CA ALA A 468 -16.55 15.99 -14.68
C ALA A 468 -16.30 16.08 -16.21
N LEU A 469 -17.22 15.59 -17.05
CA LEU A 469 -17.18 15.77 -18.51
C LEU A 469 -17.32 17.23 -18.95
N ASN A 470 -17.92 18.08 -18.12
CA ASN A 470 -18.09 19.51 -18.36
C ASN A 470 -17.04 20.38 -17.66
N SER A 471 -16.12 19.78 -16.90
CA SER A 471 -15.06 20.51 -16.20
C SER A 471 -14.17 21.25 -17.19
N SER A 472 -13.63 22.40 -16.78
CA SER A 472 -12.65 23.15 -17.58
C SER A 472 -11.26 22.51 -17.57
N ASP A 473 -11.00 21.59 -16.65
CA ASP A 473 -9.70 20.92 -16.50
C ASP A 473 -9.61 19.69 -17.45
N PRO A 474 -8.71 19.70 -18.44
CA PRO A 474 -8.52 18.57 -19.35
C PRO A 474 -8.13 17.26 -18.64
N TRP A 475 -7.43 17.35 -17.49
CA TRP A 475 -7.05 16.18 -16.71
C TRP A 475 -8.28 15.47 -16.12
N VAL A 476 -9.21 16.25 -15.55
CA VAL A 476 -10.47 15.74 -15.00
C VAL A 476 -11.30 15.07 -16.11
N GLN A 477 -11.39 15.70 -17.28
CA GLN A 477 -12.08 15.12 -18.43
C GLN A 477 -11.45 13.79 -18.89
N ALA A 478 -10.12 13.76 -19.06
CA ALA A 478 -9.41 12.54 -19.49
C ALA A 478 -9.62 11.38 -18.51
N ARG A 479 -9.53 11.65 -17.21
CA ARG A 479 -9.78 10.64 -16.16
C ARG A 479 -11.25 10.23 -16.13
N CYS A 480 -12.19 11.16 -16.30
CA CYS A 480 -13.60 10.85 -16.41
C CYS A 480 -13.89 9.88 -17.56
N TYR A 481 -13.29 10.07 -18.73
CA TYR A 481 -13.42 9.13 -19.85
C TYR A 481 -12.88 7.73 -19.51
N GLN A 482 -11.70 7.64 -18.88
CA GLN A 482 -11.13 6.36 -18.46
C GLN A 482 -11.99 5.62 -17.42
N LEU A 483 -12.57 6.36 -16.47
CA LEU A 483 -13.48 5.79 -15.47
C LEU A 483 -14.83 5.38 -16.09
N LEU A 484 -15.35 6.14 -17.06
CA LEU A 484 -16.56 5.75 -17.78
C LEU A 484 -16.36 4.52 -18.66
N LEU A 485 -15.16 4.36 -19.23
CA LEU A 485 -14.82 3.15 -19.99
C LEU A 485 -15.04 1.89 -19.16
N SER A 486 -14.55 1.86 -17.91
CA SER A 486 -14.69 0.69 -17.04
C SER A 486 -16.14 0.44 -16.62
N VAL A 487 -16.91 1.50 -16.33
CA VAL A 487 -18.35 1.39 -16.03
C VAL A 487 -19.14 0.86 -17.23
N PHE A 488 -18.83 1.33 -18.45
CA PHE A 488 -19.50 0.87 -19.67
C PHE A 488 -19.15 -0.59 -20.00
N GLN A 489 -17.91 -1.01 -19.73
CA GLN A 489 -17.44 -2.38 -19.96
C GLN A 489 -17.97 -3.40 -18.94
N HIS A 490 -18.60 -2.95 -17.85
CA HIS A 490 -19.08 -3.84 -16.80
C HIS A 490 -20.01 -4.93 -17.35
N SER A 491 -19.84 -6.17 -16.86
CA SER A 491 -20.57 -7.35 -17.37
C SER A 491 -22.09 -7.25 -17.13
N ASN A 492 -22.49 -6.67 -16.01
CA ASN A 492 -23.90 -6.43 -15.70
C ASN A 492 -24.47 -5.26 -16.53
N ARG A 493 -25.36 -5.60 -17.48
CA ARG A 493 -26.03 -4.64 -18.38
C ARG A 493 -27.09 -3.80 -17.67
N ALA A 494 -27.72 -4.31 -16.62
CA ALA A 494 -28.67 -3.52 -15.81
C ALA A 494 -27.98 -2.32 -15.13
N LEU A 495 -26.68 -2.44 -14.83
CA LEU A 495 -25.87 -1.33 -14.36
C LEU A 495 -25.38 -0.44 -15.51
N SER A 496 -24.72 -1.00 -16.53
CA SER A 496 -24.03 -0.19 -17.56
C SER A 496 -24.97 0.59 -18.49
N THR A 497 -26.10 0.00 -18.91
CA THR A 497 -27.02 0.57 -19.90
C THR A 497 -27.54 1.98 -19.53
N PRO A 498 -28.03 2.24 -18.30
CA PRO A 498 -28.45 3.58 -17.89
C PRO A 498 -27.35 4.65 -17.98
N TYR A 499 -26.10 4.32 -17.61
CA TYR A 499 -24.99 5.26 -17.71
C TYR A 499 -24.62 5.54 -19.17
N ILE A 500 -24.63 4.51 -20.03
CA ILE A 500 -24.39 4.68 -21.48
C ILE A 500 -25.44 5.62 -22.07
N HIS A 501 -26.72 5.38 -21.83
CA HIS A 501 -27.77 6.23 -22.38
C HIS A 501 -27.72 7.67 -21.87
N ALA A 502 -27.35 7.89 -20.60
CA ALA A 502 -27.32 9.22 -20.00
C ALA A 502 -26.07 10.04 -20.36
N LEU A 503 -24.92 9.39 -20.58
CA LEU A 503 -23.62 10.07 -20.70
C LEU A 503 -23.02 9.97 -22.12
N ALA A 504 -23.25 8.89 -22.88
CA ALA A 504 -22.69 8.76 -24.22
C ALA A 504 -23.11 9.90 -25.18
N PRO A 505 -24.36 10.40 -25.19
CA PRO A 505 -24.74 11.53 -26.04
C PRO A 505 -23.91 12.80 -25.75
N LEU A 506 -23.70 13.12 -24.48
CA LEU A 506 -22.89 14.27 -24.05
C LEU A 506 -21.43 14.11 -24.49
N MET A 507 -20.87 12.91 -24.37
CA MET A 507 -19.52 12.61 -24.82
C MET A 507 -19.37 12.79 -26.34
N VAL A 508 -20.33 12.31 -27.13
CA VAL A 508 -20.34 12.48 -28.59
C VAL A 508 -20.43 13.96 -28.97
N GLU A 509 -21.27 14.74 -28.29
CA GLU A 509 -21.38 16.18 -28.50
C GLU A 509 -20.04 16.89 -28.26
N LYS A 510 -19.37 16.58 -27.15
CA LYS A 510 -18.05 17.14 -26.80
C LYS A 510 -16.98 16.78 -27.83
N LEU A 511 -16.94 15.52 -28.26
CA LEU A 511 -15.98 15.07 -29.27
C LEU A 511 -16.24 15.75 -30.63
N LYS A 512 -17.50 15.90 -31.05
CA LYS A 512 -17.82 16.65 -32.26
C LYS A 512 -17.45 18.14 -32.17
N ALA A 513 -17.53 18.75 -30.99
CA ALA A 513 -17.13 20.15 -30.80
C ALA A 513 -15.64 20.40 -31.09
N VAL A 514 -14.79 19.38 -30.99
CA VAL A 514 -13.35 19.47 -31.28
C VAL A 514 -13.06 19.89 -32.73
N GLU A 515 -13.97 19.63 -33.66
CA GLU A 515 -13.86 20.13 -35.04
C GLU A 515 -13.80 21.67 -35.07
N ARG A 516 -14.61 22.33 -34.24
CA ARG A 516 -14.72 23.79 -34.15
C ARG A 516 -13.65 24.40 -33.24
N SER A 517 -13.31 23.70 -32.17
CA SER A 517 -12.32 24.11 -31.17
C SER A 517 -11.29 23.00 -30.98
N ARG A 518 -10.24 23.01 -31.81
CA ARG A 518 -9.15 22.03 -31.76
C ARG A 518 -8.35 22.17 -30.45
N PRO A 519 -7.76 21.07 -29.95
CA PRO A 519 -6.98 21.10 -28.72
C PRO A 519 -5.73 21.99 -28.86
N GLY A 520 -5.53 22.87 -27.88
CA GLY A 520 -4.37 23.76 -27.79
C GLY A 520 -3.22 23.16 -26.98
N SER A 521 -3.50 22.18 -26.11
CA SER A 521 -2.51 21.54 -25.23
C SER A 521 -2.44 20.02 -25.42
N ALA A 522 -1.32 19.42 -25.00
CA ALA A 522 -1.18 17.97 -24.99
C ALA A 522 -2.19 17.27 -24.05
N ALA A 523 -2.57 17.93 -22.95
CA ALA A 523 -3.56 17.41 -22.01
C ALA A 523 -4.98 17.38 -22.61
N GLU A 524 -5.38 18.43 -23.34
CA GLU A 524 -6.63 18.44 -24.09
C GLU A 524 -6.66 17.37 -25.19
N LEU A 525 -5.55 17.20 -25.90
CA LEU A 525 -5.42 16.12 -26.88
C LEU A 525 -5.60 14.75 -26.23
N GLN A 526 -4.98 14.51 -25.07
CA GLN A 526 -5.15 13.26 -24.32
C GLN A 526 -6.62 13.03 -23.92
N ALA A 527 -7.32 14.07 -23.43
CA ALA A 527 -8.73 13.97 -23.09
C ALA A 527 -9.60 13.55 -24.30
N VAL A 528 -9.34 14.14 -25.48
CA VAL A 528 -10.02 13.75 -26.72
C VAL A 528 -9.72 12.31 -27.12
N GLN A 529 -8.45 11.89 -27.02
CA GLN A 529 -8.04 10.52 -27.32
C GLN A 529 -8.72 9.49 -26.42
N GLU A 530 -8.81 9.77 -25.11
CA GLU A 530 -9.55 8.91 -24.18
C GLU A 530 -11.04 8.87 -24.48
N GLY A 531 -11.66 10.01 -24.83
CA GLY A 531 -13.07 10.04 -25.24
C GLY A 531 -13.34 9.21 -26.50
N ILE A 532 -12.46 9.26 -27.51
CA ILE A 532 -12.55 8.40 -28.70
C ILE A 532 -12.42 6.93 -28.33
N ARG A 533 -11.50 6.57 -27.43
CA ARG A 533 -11.34 5.19 -26.94
C ARG A 533 -12.63 4.66 -26.29
N VAL A 534 -13.38 5.50 -25.57
CA VAL A 534 -14.69 5.11 -25.04
C VAL A 534 -15.71 4.85 -26.15
N LEU A 535 -15.79 5.72 -27.15
CA LEU A 535 -16.70 5.51 -28.29
C LEU A 535 -16.37 4.25 -29.09
N GLU A 536 -15.08 4.00 -29.33
CA GLU A 536 -14.62 2.78 -29.99
C GLU A 536 -15.01 1.52 -29.21
N ASN A 537 -14.91 1.57 -27.88
CA ASN A 537 -15.36 0.47 -27.04
C ASN A 537 -16.89 0.28 -27.11
N LEU A 538 -17.68 1.36 -27.20
CA LEU A 538 -19.12 1.22 -27.42
C LEU A 538 -19.43 0.56 -28.77
N VAL A 539 -18.67 0.89 -29.83
CA VAL A 539 -18.80 0.23 -31.14
C VAL A 539 -18.47 -1.26 -31.07
N SER A 540 -17.41 -1.64 -30.33
CA SER A 540 -17.00 -3.05 -30.20
C SER A 540 -18.02 -3.88 -29.41
N MET A 541 -18.63 -3.28 -28.39
CA MET A 541 -19.69 -3.90 -27.59
C MET A 541 -21.04 -3.95 -28.30
N GLY A 542 -21.27 -3.08 -29.28
CA GLY A 542 -22.53 -3.01 -30.03
C GLY A 542 -22.79 -4.25 -30.90
N GLU A 543 -24.04 -4.71 -30.89
CA GLU A 543 -24.52 -5.73 -31.83
C GLU A 543 -24.35 -5.28 -33.28
N GLU A 544 -24.21 -6.23 -34.20
CA GLU A 544 -23.91 -5.95 -35.61
C GLU A 544 -24.92 -5.01 -36.29
N LYS A 545 -26.21 -5.10 -35.91
CA LYS A 545 -27.29 -4.22 -36.39
C LYS A 545 -27.12 -2.77 -35.93
N ASN A 546 -26.68 -2.57 -34.68
CA ASN A 546 -26.49 -1.24 -34.08
C ASN A 546 -25.09 -0.67 -34.36
N ARG A 547 -24.15 -1.53 -34.74
CA ARG A 547 -22.76 -1.16 -35.03
C ARG A 547 -22.65 -0.15 -36.18
N VAL A 548 -23.51 -0.25 -37.19
CA VAL A 548 -23.56 0.73 -38.29
C VAL A 548 -23.90 2.13 -37.77
N GLN A 549 -24.85 2.24 -36.84
CA GLN A 549 -25.29 3.51 -36.27
C GLN A 549 -24.20 4.13 -35.36
N LEU A 550 -23.53 3.31 -34.55
CA LEU A 550 -22.42 3.77 -33.72
C LEU A 550 -21.21 4.20 -34.57
N LEU A 551 -20.91 3.46 -35.64
CA LEU A 551 -19.88 3.85 -36.62
C LEU A 551 -20.26 5.12 -37.39
N ALA A 552 -21.55 5.36 -37.63
CA ALA A 552 -22.04 6.62 -38.20
C ALA A 552 -21.83 7.83 -37.28
N LEU A 553 -21.58 7.61 -35.99
CA LEU A 553 -21.14 8.66 -35.06
C LEU A 553 -19.62 8.79 -35.03
N LEU A 554 -18.91 7.67 -34.93
CA LEU A 554 -17.45 7.65 -34.74
C LEU A 554 -16.66 8.05 -36.01
N VAL A 555 -17.01 7.47 -37.17
CA VAL A 555 -16.24 7.65 -38.42
C VAL A 555 -16.28 9.11 -38.89
N PRO A 556 -17.44 9.79 -38.97
CA PRO A 556 -17.45 11.22 -39.33
C PRO A 556 -16.69 12.09 -38.33
N THR A 557 -16.78 11.77 -37.03
CA THR A 557 -16.04 12.50 -35.98
C THR A 557 -14.53 12.38 -36.19
N LEU A 558 -14.00 11.17 -36.43
CA LEU A 558 -12.58 10.98 -36.73
C LEU A 558 -12.15 11.68 -38.03
N ILE A 559 -12.99 11.66 -39.08
CA ILE A 559 -12.68 12.33 -40.35
C ILE A 559 -12.64 13.85 -40.16
N SER A 560 -13.48 14.43 -39.30
CA SER A 560 -13.48 15.87 -38.99
C SER A 560 -12.14 16.35 -38.40
N TYR A 561 -11.40 15.46 -37.73
CA TYR A 561 -10.10 15.76 -37.13
C TYR A 561 -8.96 15.80 -38.15
N LEU A 562 -9.15 15.21 -39.34
CA LEU A 562 -8.14 15.20 -40.38
C LEU A 562 -7.86 16.62 -40.89
N LEU A 563 -6.59 16.91 -41.15
CA LEU A 563 -6.14 18.16 -41.76
C LEU A 563 -6.08 18.00 -43.28
N ASP A 564 -6.31 19.10 -44.00
CA ASP A 564 -6.11 19.14 -45.45
C ASP A 564 -4.61 19.13 -45.79
N GLU A 565 -4.25 18.64 -46.97
CA GLU A 565 -2.85 18.44 -47.39
C GLU A 565 -1.98 19.71 -47.25
N ASN A 566 -2.57 20.88 -47.53
CA ASN A 566 -1.89 22.18 -47.45
C ASN A 566 -1.79 22.74 -46.02
N ALA A 567 -2.62 22.25 -45.09
CA ALA A 567 -2.66 22.71 -43.70
C ALA A 567 -1.78 21.86 -42.77
N ILE A 568 -1.36 20.66 -43.19
CA ILE A 568 -0.54 19.76 -42.37
C ILE A 568 0.84 20.37 -42.05
N SER A 569 1.47 21.04 -43.02
CA SER A 569 2.81 21.62 -42.87
C SER A 569 2.84 22.84 -41.94
N SER A 570 1.75 23.61 -41.90
CA SER A 570 1.61 24.83 -41.10
C SER A 570 0.91 24.61 -39.75
N ALA A 571 0.34 23.44 -39.50
CA ALA A 571 -0.41 23.15 -38.29
C ALA A 571 0.48 23.00 -37.03
N PRO A 572 -0.03 23.40 -35.85
CA PRO A 572 0.60 23.11 -34.56
C PRO A 572 0.84 21.61 -34.35
N GLN A 573 1.88 21.26 -33.58
CA GLN A 573 2.25 19.87 -33.31
C GLN A 573 1.09 19.06 -32.73
N VAL A 574 0.32 19.64 -31.79
CA VAL A 574 -0.85 19.00 -31.17
C VAL A 574 -1.92 18.64 -32.21
N SER A 575 -2.18 19.53 -33.16
CA SER A 575 -3.15 19.29 -34.24
C SER A 575 -2.65 18.24 -35.25
N ARG A 576 -1.34 18.17 -35.50
CA ARG A 576 -0.73 17.09 -36.29
C ARG A 576 -0.86 15.74 -35.59
N SER A 577 -0.59 15.68 -34.28
CA SER A 577 -0.78 14.48 -33.49
C SER A 577 -2.24 14.02 -33.45
N LEU A 578 -3.21 14.95 -33.40
CA LEU A 578 -4.63 14.62 -33.54
C LEU A 578 -4.97 14.03 -34.91
N HIS A 579 -4.42 14.61 -35.98
CA HIS A 579 -4.59 14.08 -37.35
C HIS A 579 -4.03 12.67 -37.49
N ASP A 580 -2.80 12.44 -37.02
CA ASP A 580 -2.15 11.12 -37.09
C ASP A 580 -2.94 10.07 -36.28
N PHE A 581 -3.38 10.45 -35.07
CA PHE A 581 -4.22 9.59 -34.24
C PHE A 581 -5.55 9.23 -34.93
N ALA A 582 -6.23 10.21 -35.52
CA ALA A 582 -7.50 9.98 -36.20
C ALA A 582 -7.33 9.09 -37.44
N LEU A 583 -6.28 9.33 -38.23
CA LEU A 583 -5.98 8.54 -39.43
C LEU A 583 -5.64 7.09 -39.08
N GLN A 584 -4.81 6.87 -38.05
CA GLN A 584 -4.48 5.52 -37.57
C GLN A 584 -5.73 4.76 -37.10
N ASN A 585 -6.64 5.41 -36.37
CA ASN A 585 -7.89 4.78 -35.94
C ASN A 585 -8.82 4.47 -37.12
N LEU A 586 -8.96 5.36 -38.10
CA LEU A 586 -9.74 5.09 -39.31
C LEU A 586 -9.17 3.92 -40.12
N MET A 587 -7.83 3.85 -40.26
CA MET A 587 -7.14 2.75 -40.93
C MET A 587 -7.30 1.41 -40.18
N ARG A 588 -7.47 1.43 -38.86
CA ARG A 588 -7.72 0.25 -38.03
C ARG A 588 -9.19 -0.18 -38.06
N ILE A 589 -10.13 0.75 -37.96
CA ILE A 589 -11.57 0.50 -37.91
C ILE A 589 -12.10 -0.03 -39.26
N GLY A 590 -11.59 0.49 -40.38
CA GLY A 590 -12.03 0.09 -41.73
C GLY A 590 -11.96 -1.43 -41.98
N PRO A 591 -10.80 -2.08 -41.73
CA PRO A 591 -10.66 -3.53 -41.83
C PRO A 591 -11.42 -4.31 -40.75
N LEU A 592 -11.60 -3.75 -39.55
CA LEU A 592 -12.33 -4.43 -38.46
C LEU A 592 -13.82 -4.56 -38.73
N TYR A 593 -14.44 -3.56 -39.39
CA TYR A 593 -15.88 -3.52 -39.66
C TYR A 593 -16.20 -3.15 -41.12
N PRO A 594 -15.80 -3.97 -42.11
CA PRO A 594 -15.74 -3.55 -43.51
C PRO A 594 -17.12 -3.26 -44.12
N ALA A 595 -18.14 -4.05 -43.79
CA ALA A 595 -19.50 -3.85 -44.32
C ALA A 595 -20.13 -2.56 -43.77
N ALA A 596 -20.11 -2.40 -42.44
CA ALA A 596 -20.65 -1.22 -41.77
C ALA A 596 -19.89 0.07 -42.14
N PHE A 597 -18.56 0.00 -42.25
CA PHE A 597 -17.73 1.13 -42.66
C PHE A 597 -18.04 1.59 -44.09
N LYS A 598 -18.22 0.64 -45.03
CA LYS A 598 -18.63 0.95 -46.41
C LYS A 598 -20.00 1.63 -46.45
N THR A 599 -20.96 1.19 -45.64
CA THR A 599 -22.28 1.83 -45.55
C THR A 599 -22.18 3.28 -45.06
N VAL A 600 -21.40 3.53 -44.00
CA VAL A 600 -21.23 4.89 -43.44
C VAL A 600 -20.52 5.83 -44.42
N ILE A 601 -19.42 5.38 -45.04
CA ILE A 601 -18.69 6.18 -46.03
C ILE A 601 -19.51 6.37 -47.31
N GLY A 602 -20.29 5.36 -47.72
CA GLY A 602 -21.18 5.45 -48.88
C GLY A 602 -22.31 6.46 -48.72
N ALA A 603 -22.75 6.71 -47.48
CA ALA A 603 -23.77 7.71 -47.16
C ALA A 603 -23.28 9.16 -47.26
N ALA A 604 -21.95 9.40 -47.25
CA ALA A 604 -21.36 10.73 -47.25
C ALA A 604 -20.10 10.78 -48.16
N PRO A 605 -20.27 11.07 -49.47
CA PRO A 605 -19.17 11.03 -50.43
C PRO A 605 -18.06 12.06 -50.14
N GLU A 606 -18.37 13.19 -49.50
CA GLU A 606 -17.41 14.21 -49.07
C GLU A 606 -16.45 13.69 -47.98
N LEU A 607 -16.91 12.82 -47.10
CA LEU A 607 -16.06 12.19 -46.08
C LEU A 607 -15.09 11.19 -46.71
N LYS A 608 -15.53 10.52 -47.78
CA LYS A 608 -14.70 9.59 -48.56
C LYS A 608 -13.52 10.30 -49.22
N THR A 609 -13.76 11.42 -49.88
CA THR A 609 -12.70 12.17 -50.58
C THR A 609 -11.66 12.70 -49.60
N ARG A 610 -12.09 13.23 -48.44
CA ARG A 610 -11.20 13.72 -47.37
C ARG A 610 -10.37 12.61 -46.71
N LEU A 611 -10.94 11.41 -46.57
CA LEU A 611 -10.19 10.25 -46.08
C LEU A 611 -9.15 9.77 -47.11
N GLU A 612 -9.53 9.68 -48.38
CA GLU A 612 -8.62 9.26 -49.45
C GLU A 612 -7.43 10.22 -49.63
N SER A 613 -7.66 11.55 -49.56
CA SER A 613 -6.58 12.54 -49.61
C SER A 613 -5.63 12.38 -48.42
N ALA A 614 -6.15 12.27 -47.20
CA ALA A 614 -5.33 12.05 -46.01
C ALA A 614 -4.48 10.76 -46.10
N ILE A 615 -5.03 9.66 -46.63
CA ILE A 615 -4.29 8.41 -46.83
C ILE A 615 -3.17 8.59 -47.87
N ARG A 616 -3.44 9.26 -49.00
CA ARG A 616 -2.42 9.53 -50.03
C ARG A 616 -1.29 10.41 -49.49
N ALA A 617 -1.63 11.47 -48.78
CA ALA A 617 -0.65 12.36 -48.14
C ALA A 617 0.23 11.60 -47.13
N ASN A 618 -0.36 10.72 -46.31
CA ASN A 618 0.39 9.90 -45.37
C ASN A 618 1.31 8.88 -46.07
N GLN A 619 0.86 8.23 -47.15
CA GLN A 619 1.69 7.33 -47.95
C GLN A 619 2.87 8.07 -48.62
N ALA A 620 2.63 9.28 -49.13
CA ALA A 620 3.69 10.12 -49.71
C ALA A 620 4.73 10.53 -48.66
N SER A 621 4.28 10.96 -47.48
CA SER A 621 5.13 11.31 -46.34
C SER A 621 5.96 10.11 -45.85
N SER A 622 5.34 8.93 -45.72
CA SER A 622 6.03 7.69 -45.32
C SER A 622 7.07 7.26 -46.35
N LYS A 623 6.77 7.35 -47.65
CA LYS A 623 7.73 7.05 -48.73
C LYS A 623 8.89 8.05 -48.75
N ALA A 624 8.62 9.34 -48.53
CA ALA A 624 9.67 10.36 -48.41
C ALA A 624 10.59 10.13 -47.20
N LYS A 625 10.03 9.77 -46.03
CA LYS A 625 10.83 9.39 -44.84
C LYS A 625 11.66 8.13 -45.06
N ALA A 626 11.12 7.13 -45.77
CA ALA A 626 11.85 5.91 -46.11
C ALA A 626 13.01 6.19 -47.09
N ALA A 627 12.78 7.03 -48.10
CA ALA A 627 13.81 7.46 -49.04
C ALA A 627 14.90 8.31 -48.35
N ALA A 628 14.53 9.18 -47.41
CA ALA A 628 15.48 9.98 -46.63
C ALA A 628 16.35 9.12 -45.68
N ARG A 629 15.81 8.03 -45.11
CA ARG A 629 16.57 7.06 -44.31
C ARG A 629 17.55 6.24 -45.16
N GLN A 630 17.21 5.93 -46.41
CA GLN A 630 18.12 5.26 -47.35
C GLN A 630 19.20 6.20 -47.91
N ALA A 631 18.98 7.52 -47.84
CA ALA A 631 19.91 8.55 -48.31
C ALA A 631 20.86 9.10 -47.21
N GLN A 632 20.79 8.60 -45.96
CA GLN A 632 21.81 8.91 -44.95
C GLN A 632 23.11 8.17 -45.28
N PRO A 633 24.26 8.85 -45.42
CA PRO A 633 25.52 8.19 -45.74
C PRO A 633 25.97 7.30 -44.57
N ALA A 634 26.35 6.06 -44.87
CA ALA A 634 27.11 5.22 -43.96
C ALA A 634 28.42 5.94 -43.63
N VAL A 635 28.54 6.47 -42.41
CA VAL A 635 29.80 7.04 -41.94
C VAL A 635 30.78 5.88 -41.79
N GLN A 636 31.71 5.77 -42.73
CA GLN A 636 32.87 4.89 -42.61
C GLN A 636 33.70 5.38 -41.42
N ALA A 637 33.75 4.59 -40.35
CA ALA A 637 34.72 4.76 -39.28
C ALA A 637 36.13 4.53 -39.87
N ALA A 638 36.95 5.58 -39.95
CA ALA A 638 38.35 5.51 -40.33
C ALA A 638 39.22 5.35 -39.06
N PRO A 639 40.17 4.39 -39.01
CA PRO A 639 41.03 4.19 -37.85
C PRO A 639 42.10 5.28 -37.79
N THR A 640 42.21 5.97 -36.66
CA THR A 640 43.18 7.08 -36.48
C THR A 640 44.34 6.63 -35.60
N ILE A 641 45.43 6.15 -36.20
CA ILE A 641 46.75 6.09 -35.56
C ILE A 641 47.45 7.41 -35.85
N LYS A 642 47.76 8.21 -34.81
CA LYS A 642 48.63 9.40 -34.91
C LYS A 642 49.87 9.22 -34.05
N LEU A 643 51.01 8.96 -34.69
CA LEU A 643 52.35 9.12 -34.11
C LEU A 643 52.63 10.61 -33.90
N LYS A 644 53.02 10.99 -32.68
CA LYS A 644 53.53 12.33 -32.35
C LYS A 644 55.06 12.32 -32.46
N THR A 645 55.61 13.07 -33.41
CA THR A 645 57.01 13.52 -33.39
C THR A 645 57.05 15.01 -33.68
N SER A 646 57.42 15.81 -32.69
CA SER A 646 58.07 17.11 -32.91
C SER A 646 58.99 17.41 -31.73
N PHE A 647 60.28 17.23 -31.98
CA PHE A 647 61.38 17.83 -31.24
C PHE A 647 61.46 19.32 -31.60
N PHE A 648 61.45 20.18 -30.60
CA PHE A 648 62.43 21.25 -30.31
C PHE A 648 61.89 22.17 -29.21
#